data_AF-A0A5E4IE66-F1
#
_entry.id   AF-A0A5E4IE66-F1
#
_cell.length_a   1.000
_cell.length_b   1.000
_cell.length_c   1.000
_cell.angle_alpha   90.00
_cell.angle_beta   90.00
_cell.angle_gamma   90.00
#
_symmetry.space_group_name_H-M   'P 1'
#
loop_
_entity.id
_entity.type
_entity.pdbx_description
1 polymer ?
#
loop_
_entity_poly.entity_id
_entity_poly.type
_entity_poly.pdbx_seq_one_letter_code
_entity_poly.pdbx_strand_id
1 'polypeptide(L)'
;MSFIIDPPLLFLSGILIFFVGKKLDWNRHAKIVVGMVIALIFILFSSLLYADIIRCVFPFFAGMKGSEFMLHTNLTGISKADVPVIVVVVLFLLYPFWIFFGYASVLLVSKRRHVSKKVCSFSDVKSRHMIENSVYRVARDPDVKKCVRSAIDSVGGIKEFVKNGDKVIIKVNICGGVPEIRGTFTSTEVVGELVALIRSVGAEPLIVDSDMIWTKFWQAASDSGWADWARNKGVRLLNLADTELVWFDFGNESAVCVEMISKELIDAEVIISVPVMKTHLLTGVTLGMKNMYGTFPDIDKAKFHREMIENVIYEINLAFTPNLTIIDGSIGGEAIGPLSCTPLNFQTIVASNDVVTADAIACQLMGYDPMDITHLKIAHEHRLGDASKKYNLDDLPYRHANGKDGNWKRPDPKVKDFYEWCIELLLKLPGWQTLFNIGADFFLYDLARLPGFCYLTPAFLQIMNDVVYLNISGFKDTDQDKARRRINISIMVLVALASVAGFYADGYIWRSNLLFDLSFLLAFALGMIAAARMKTFHLVALLSSSALVSAVAEHINTSSGLLRYTGSPDVSLFVVSGWMLMMVVIIYLSDFLTKWLSLLGIFKKLQRWNNLPVFLALAIFAAFMVWEGYLAIANREVLALYAFMAALGLLYSTKHSIEWNASLMVVSIAIGGYMELLGSLAGFWQYHFMEPLAMVFVLSWALNTWTIHCIIYLIGIDLGAYKDRYLLRSVSH
;
A
#
# COMPACT_ATOMS: atom_id res chain seq x y z
N MET A 1 -13.28 -28.34 16.03
CA MET A 1 -12.78 -28.83 14.73
C MET A 1 -12.07 -27.71 14.02
N SER A 2 -12.66 -26.53 13.91
CA SER A 2 -11.99 -25.40 13.25
C SER A 2 -10.68 -24.96 13.94
N PHE A 3 -10.55 -24.98 15.27
CA PHE A 3 -9.25 -24.64 15.92
C PHE A 3 -8.08 -25.59 15.60
N ILE A 4 -8.36 -26.81 15.11
CA ILE A 4 -7.33 -27.75 14.65
C ILE A 4 -7.14 -27.66 13.13
N ILE A 5 -8.22 -27.44 12.38
CA ILE A 5 -8.23 -27.45 10.91
C ILE A 5 -7.75 -26.10 10.33
N ASP A 6 -8.11 -24.99 10.98
CA ASP A 6 -7.86 -23.65 10.46
C ASP A 6 -6.37 -23.29 10.43
N PRO A 7 -5.54 -23.58 11.47
CA PRO A 7 -4.12 -23.24 11.43
C PRO A 7 -3.35 -23.89 10.26
N PRO A 8 -3.49 -25.21 9.97
CA PRO A 8 -2.92 -25.81 8.77
C PRO A 8 -3.42 -25.20 7.46
N LEU A 9 -4.73 -24.90 7.34
CA LEU A 9 -5.28 -24.28 6.14
C LEU A 9 -4.78 -22.85 5.92
N LEU A 10 -4.66 -22.07 7.00
CA LEU A 10 -4.11 -20.72 6.97
C LEU A 10 -2.62 -20.74 6.63
N PHE A 11 -1.86 -21.69 7.17
CA PHE A 11 -0.46 -21.92 6.79
C PHE A 11 -0.32 -22.24 5.30
N LEU A 12 -1.11 -23.18 4.77
CA LEU A 12 -1.14 -23.51 3.34
C LEU A 12 -1.58 -22.30 2.48
N SER A 13 -2.50 -21.48 2.98
CA SER A 13 -2.91 -20.23 2.32
C SER A 13 -1.75 -19.25 2.23
N GLY A 14 -0.93 -19.12 3.28
CA GLY A 14 0.30 -18.34 3.27
C GLY A 14 1.29 -18.77 2.19
N ILE A 15 1.49 -20.09 2.05
CA ILE A 15 2.31 -20.70 0.98
C ILE A 15 1.73 -20.34 -0.39
N LEU A 16 0.42 -20.50 -0.58
CA LEU A 16 -0.25 -20.21 -1.84
C LEU A 16 -0.11 -18.74 -2.24
N ILE A 17 -0.29 -17.82 -1.29
CA ILE A 17 -0.10 -16.37 -1.51
C ILE A 17 1.30 -16.07 -2.05
N PHE A 18 2.34 -16.75 -1.56
CA PHE A 18 3.70 -16.57 -2.06
C PHE A 18 3.82 -16.95 -3.54
N PHE A 19 3.40 -18.17 -3.91
CA PHE A 19 3.54 -18.67 -5.28
C PHE A 19 2.61 -17.97 -6.27
N VAL A 20 1.35 -17.79 -5.90
CA VAL A 20 0.36 -17.08 -6.72
C VAL A 20 0.78 -15.63 -6.87
N GLY A 21 1.18 -14.97 -5.78
CA GLY A 21 1.65 -13.59 -5.82
C GLY A 21 2.90 -13.42 -6.68
N LYS A 22 3.82 -14.40 -6.70
CA LYS A 22 4.96 -14.38 -7.63
C LYS A 22 4.52 -14.57 -9.08
N LYS A 23 3.63 -15.53 -9.37
CA LYS A 23 3.11 -15.80 -10.73
C LYS A 23 2.34 -14.61 -11.31
N LEU A 24 1.50 -14.00 -10.48
CA LEU A 24 0.65 -12.87 -10.86
C LEU A 24 1.33 -11.51 -10.75
N ASP A 25 2.59 -11.45 -10.31
CA ASP A 25 3.36 -10.22 -10.12
C ASP A 25 2.70 -9.25 -9.11
N TRP A 26 2.18 -9.82 -8.02
CA TRP A 26 1.61 -9.06 -6.92
C TRP A 26 2.71 -8.33 -6.14
N ASN A 27 2.49 -7.05 -5.90
CA ASN A 27 3.31 -6.28 -4.97
C ASN A 27 3.08 -6.77 -3.51
N ARG A 28 3.92 -6.31 -2.58
CA ARG A 28 3.82 -6.70 -1.15
C ARG A 28 2.44 -6.36 -0.57
N HIS A 29 1.90 -5.20 -0.92
CA HIS A 29 0.60 -4.72 -0.43
C HIS A 29 -0.55 -5.66 -0.84
N ALA A 30 -0.61 -6.06 -2.11
CA ALA A 30 -1.58 -7.02 -2.62
C ALA A 30 -1.51 -8.36 -1.87
N LYS A 31 -0.29 -8.87 -1.61
CA LYS A 31 -0.10 -10.10 -0.84
C LYS A 31 -0.60 -9.98 0.61
N ILE A 32 -0.32 -8.85 1.26
CA ILE A 32 -0.79 -8.57 2.63
C ILE A 32 -2.31 -8.47 2.67
N VAL A 33 -2.91 -7.69 1.75
CA VAL A 33 -4.37 -7.53 1.67
C VAL A 33 -5.06 -8.87 1.46
N VAL A 34 -4.59 -9.67 0.50
CA VAL A 34 -5.16 -11.00 0.24
C VAL A 34 -5.03 -11.88 1.49
N GLY A 35 -3.88 -11.85 2.17
CA GLY A 35 -3.69 -12.56 3.44
C GLY A 35 -4.66 -12.11 4.54
N MET A 36 -4.84 -10.80 4.72
CA MET A 36 -5.76 -10.24 5.70
C MET A 36 -7.22 -10.59 5.40
N VAL A 37 -7.63 -10.50 4.13
CA VAL A 37 -8.99 -10.87 3.71
C VAL A 37 -9.24 -12.35 4.00
N ILE A 38 -8.29 -13.23 3.70
CA ILE A 38 -8.41 -14.66 4.03
C ILE A 38 -8.53 -14.83 5.55
N ALA A 39 -7.67 -14.20 6.35
CA ALA A 39 -7.75 -14.29 7.81
C ALA A 39 -9.11 -13.78 8.34
N LEU A 40 -9.60 -12.64 7.84
CA LEU A 40 -10.87 -12.06 8.25
C LEU A 40 -12.06 -12.97 7.90
N ILE A 41 -12.04 -13.63 6.74
CA ILE A 41 -13.07 -14.61 6.35
C ILE A 41 -13.09 -15.77 7.36
N PHE A 42 -11.92 -16.32 7.71
CA PHE A 42 -11.82 -17.37 8.70
C PHE A 42 -12.30 -16.89 10.08
N ILE A 43 -11.86 -15.72 10.54
CA ILE A 43 -12.29 -15.15 11.84
C ILE A 43 -13.80 -14.95 11.87
N LEU A 44 -14.37 -14.35 10.82
CA LEU A 44 -15.81 -14.10 10.72
C LEU A 44 -16.60 -15.41 10.77
N PHE A 45 -16.26 -16.36 9.90
CA PHE A 45 -16.98 -17.64 9.83
C PHE A 45 -16.85 -18.44 11.14
N SER A 46 -15.65 -18.51 11.71
CA SER A 46 -15.39 -19.17 12.99
C SER A 46 -16.11 -18.48 14.15
N SER A 47 -16.27 -17.15 14.11
CA SER A 47 -17.05 -16.39 15.09
C SER A 47 -18.55 -16.69 14.97
N LEU A 48 -19.08 -16.75 13.75
CA LEU A 48 -20.50 -17.08 13.50
C LEU A 48 -20.82 -18.51 13.95
N LEU A 49 -19.93 -19.47 13.69
CA LEU A 49 -20.05 -20.83 14.20
C LEU A 49 -19.99 -20.87 15.73
N TYR A 50 -19.00 -20.22 16.34
CA TYR A 50 -18.85 -20.20 17.81
C TYR A 50 -20.06 -19.55 18.50
N ALA A 51 -20.65 -18.53 17.89
CA ALA A 51 -21.85 -17.85 18.38
C ALA A 51 -23.15 -18.65 18.14
N ASP A 52 -23.09 -19.80 17.45
CA ASP A 52 -24.26 -20.59 17.03
C ASP A 52 -25.23 -19.81 16.13
N ILE A 53 -24.72 -18.82 15.38
CA ILE A 53 -25.49 -17.97 14.45
C ILE A 53 -25.77 -18.71 13.13
N ILE A 54 -24.81 -19.52 12.67
CA ILE A 54 -24.96 -20.37 11.48
C ILE A 54 -24.92 -21.85 11.88
N ARG A 55 -25.63 -22.70 11.15
CA ARG A 55 -25.62 -24.15 11.37
C ARG A 55 -24.28 -24.77 10.95
N CYS A 56 -23.83 -25.80 11.65
CA CYS A 56 -22.69 -26.59 11.20
C CYS A 56 -23.14 -27.50 10.05
N VAL A 57 -22.86 -27.08 8.82
CA VAL A 57 -23.33 -27.74 7.59
C VAL A 57 -22.24 -28.51 6.83
N PHE A 58 -21.09 -28.74 7.47
CA PHE A 58 -20.04 -29.54 6.86
C PHE A 58 -20.51 -31.00 6.67
N PRO A 59 -20.22 -31.65 5.51
CA PRO A 59 -20.78 -32.96 5.13
C PRO A 59 -20.60 -34.09 6.15
N PHE A 60 -19.61 -33.96 7.04
CA PHE A 60 -19.26 -34.97 8.05
C PHE A 60 -19.76 -34.63 9.47
N PHE A 61 -20.36 -33.45 9.66
CA PHE A 61 -20.70 -32.86 10.96
C PHE A 61 -22.12 -32.28 11.02
N ALA A 62 -22.93 -32.53 9.98
CA ALA A 62 -24.31 -32.08 9.85
C ALA A 62 -25.17 -32.67 10.99
N GLY A 63 -25.36 -31.89 12.05
CA GLY A 63 -26.11 -32.30 13.25
C GLY A 63 -25.60 -31.71 14.56
N MET A 64 -24.37 -31.18 14.59
CA MET A 64 -23.83 -30.49 15.78
C MET A 64 -24.16 -28.99 15.76
N LYS A 65 -24.25 -28.37 16.95
CA LYS A 65 -24.24 -26.90 17.06
C LYS A 65 -22.89 -26.35 16.59
N GLY A 66 -22.87 -25.10 16.15
CA GLY A 66 -21.65 -24.45 15.66
C GLY A 66 -20.54 -24.43 16.72
N SER A 67 -20.90 -24.13 17.97
CA SER A 67 -19.99 -24.08 19.11
C SER A 67 -19.47 -25.47 19.52
N GLU A 68 -20.30 -26.51 19.43
CA GLU A 68 -19.90 -27.91 19.65
C GLU A 68 -18.90 -28.37 18.58
N PHE A 69 -19.15 -28.02 17.31
CA PHE A 69 -18.20 -28.26 16.24
C PHE A 69 -16.89 -27.51 16.48
N MET A 70 -16.92 -26.25 16.91
CA MET A 70 -15.72 -25.44 17.16
C MET A 70 -14.84 -26.05 18.26
N LEU A 71 -15.42 -26.37 19.43
CA LEU A 71 -14.71 -26.84 20.62
C LEU A 71 -14.48 -28.35 20.66
N HIS A 72 -15.05 -29.09 19.70
CA HIS A 72 -14.99 -30.55 19.64
C HIS A 72 -15.62 -31.22 20.86
N THR A 73 -16.72 -30.70 21.39
CA THR A 73 -17.29 -31.14 22.68
C THR A 73 -17.45 -32.66 22.78
N ASN A 74 -17.76 -33.34 21.67
CA ASN A 74 -17.89 -34.80 21.61
C ASN A 74 -16.56 -35.58 21.74
N LEU A 75 -15.43 -34.96 21.44
CA LEU A 75 -14.09 -35.55 21.49
C LEU A 75 -13.26 -35.04 22.68
N THR A 76 -13.37 -33.75 23.01
CA THR A 76 -12.58 -33.10 24.06
C THR A 76 -13.30 -33.05 25.40
N GLY A 77 -14.62 -33.22 25.41
CA GLY A 77 -15.46 -32.99 26.60
C GLY A 77 -15.61 -31.51 26.97
N ILE A 78 -15.03 -30.58 26.20
CA ILE A 78 -15.03 -29.14 26.47
C ILE A 78 -16.24 -28.50 25.80
N SER A 79 -17.12 -27.89 26.59
CA SER A 79 -18.29 -27.16 26.12
C SER A 79 -18.02 -25.65 26.07
N LYS A 80 -18.93 -24.90 25.43
CA LYS A 80 -18.87 -23.43 25.35
C LYS A 80 -18.83 -22.75 26.72
N ALA A 81 -19.43 -23.37 27.74
CA ALA A 81 -19.43 -22.84 29.11
C ALA A 81 -18.07 -22.98 29.81
N ASP A 82 -17.23 -23.91 29.35
CA ASP A 82 -15.94 -24.22 29.98
C ASP A 82 -14.80 -23.33 29.49
N VAL A 83 -15.02 -22.56 28.41
CA VAL A 83 -13.97 -21.74 27.77
C VAL A 83 -14.31 -20.25 27.90
N PRO A 84 -13.48 -19.46 28.60
CA PRO A 84 -13.64 -18.01 28.64
C PRO A 84 -13.57 -17.41 27.23
N VAL A 85 -14.50 -16.51 26.91
CA VAL A 85 -14.60 -15.86 25.59
C VAL A 85 -13.28 -15.20 25.17
N ILE A 86 -12.52 -14.66 26.13
CA ILE A 86 -11.21 -14.04 25.85
C ILE A 86 -10.21 -15.02 25.22
N VAL A 87 -10.25 -16.30 25.60
CA VAL A 87 -9.37 -17.34 25.03
C VAL A 87 -9.72 -17.56 23.55
N VAL A 88 -11.02 -17.63 23.24
CA VAL A 88 -11.52 -17.77 21.87
C VAL A 88 -11.11 -16.58 21.01
N VAL A 89 -11.22 -15.36 21.54
CA VAL A 89 -10.74 -14.14 20.86
C VAL A 89 -9.25 -14.21 20.58
N VAL A 90 -8.43 -14.62 21.55
CA VAL A 90 -6.97 -14.79 21.35
C VAL A 90 -6.68 -15.82 20.26
N LEU A 91 -7.39 -16.95 20.23
CA LEU A 91 -7.21 -17.97 19.18
C LEU A 91 -7.53 -17.44 17.78
N PHE A 92 -8.57 -16.62 17.63
CA PHE A 92 -8.88 -15.97 16.35
C PHE A 92 -7.83 -14.94 15.96
N LEU A 93 -7.27 -14.19 16.92
CA LEU A 93 -6.19 -13.23 16.67
C LEU A 93 -4.87 -13.90 16.21
N LEU A 94 -4.72 -15.22 16.41
CA LEU A 94 -3.57 -15.98 15.88
C LEU A 94 -3.73 -16.38 14.41
N TYR A 95 -4.90 -16.23 13.78
CA TYR A 95 -5.08 -16.64 12.38
C TYR A 95 -4.17 -15.91 11.38
N PRO A 96 -3.97 -14.57 11.48
CA PRO A 96 -2.98 -13.87 10.65
C PRO A 96 -1.56 -14.38 10.83
N PHE A 97 -1.20 -14.82 12.04
CA PHE A 97 0.13 -15.38 12.32
C PHE A 97 0.39 -16.65 11.51
N TRP A 98 -0.59 -17.55 11.40
CA TRP A 98 -0.44 -18.78 10.62
C TRP A 98 -0.26 -18.53 9.12
N ILE A 99 -0.98 -17.57 8.56
CA ILE A 99 -0.78 -17.13 7.16
C ILE A 99 0.63 -16.56 6.97
N PHE A 100 1.06 -15.67 7.87
CA PHE A 100 2.40 -15.10 7.82
C PHE A 100 3.48 -16.18 7.93
N PHE A 101 3.31 -17.14 8.84
CA PHE A 101 4.25 -18.24 9.04
C PHE A 101 4.39 -19.09 7.78
N GLY A 102 3.27 -19.43 7.12
CA GLY A 102 3.26 -20.10 5.81
C GLY A 102 4.01 -19.33 4.73
N TYR A 103 3.72 -18.04 4.60
CA TYR A 103 4.40 -17.17 3.63
C TYR A 103 5.92 -17.04 3.90
N ALA A 104 6.29 -16.82 5.17
CA ALA A 104 7.68 -16.65 5.61
C ALA A 104 8.51 -17.91 5.39
N SER A 105 7.93 -19.09 5.61
CA SER A 105 8.62 -20.37 5.40
C SER A 105 9.15 -20.51 3.97
N VAL A 106 8.34 -20.16 2.96
CA VAL A 106 8.75 -20.21 1.54
C VAL A 106 9.70 -19.07 1.19
N LEU A 107 9.48 -17.88 1.76
CA LEU A 107 10.36 -16.73 1.54
C LEU A 107 11.80 -17.05 1.99
N LEU A 108 11.97 -17.67 3.16
CA LEU A 108 13.27 -18.07 3.69
C LEU A 108 13.97 -19.10 2.81
N VAL A 109 13.23 -20.07 2.27
CA VAL A 109 13.78 -21.07 1.33
C VAL A 109 14.15 -20.43 -0.02
N SER A 110 13.39 -19.45 -0.47
CA SER A 110 13.62 -18.76 -1.76
C SER A 110 14.77 -17.76 -1.73
N LYS A 111 15.13 -17.22 -0.56
CA LYS A 111 16.23 -16.27 -0.33
C LYS A 111 17.52 -16.99 0.09
N ARG A 112 17.99 -17.98 -0.69
CA ARG A 112 19.40 -18.38 -0.58
C ARG A 112 20.28 -17.23 -1.10
N ARG A 113 20.59 -16.28 -0.20
CA ARG A 113 21.61 -15.25 -0.42
C ARG A 113 22.95 -15.97 -0.65
N HIS A 114 23.66 -15.62 -1.72
CA HIS A 114 25.02 -16.07 -1.94
C HIS A 114 25.95 -15.29 -1.00
N VAL A 115 25.95 -15.68 0.28
CA VAL A 115 26.86 -15.13 1.28
C VAL A 115 28.12 -15.96 1.26
N SER A 116 29.23 -15.34 0.87
CA SER A 116 30.54 -15.97 0.97
C SER A 116 30.95 -16.05 2.44
N LYS A 117 31.69 -17.10 2.81
CA LYS A 117 32.32 -17.20 4.15
C LYS A 117 33.58 -16.33 4.26
N LYS A 118 34.00 -15.66 3.18
CA LYS A 118 35.18 -14.80 3.17
C LYS A 118 34.92 -13.55 4.03
N VAL A 119 35.88 -13.24 4.90
CA VAL A 119 35.97 -11.97 5.64
C VAL A 119 37.02 -11.12 4.94
N CYS A 120 36.66 -9.89 4.62
CA CYS A 120 37.52 -8.86 4.03
C CYS A 120 37.76 -7.74 5.05
N SER A 121 38.79 -6.93 4.80
CA SER A 121 39.16 -5.79 5.63
C SER A 121 39.57 -4.60 4.77
N PHE A 122 40.01 -3.50 5.40
CA PHE A 122 40.49 -2.30 4.71
C PHE A 122 41.60 -2.56 3.68
N SER A 123 42.44 -3.59 3.86
CA SER A 123 43.52 -3.91 2.92
C SER A 123 43.04 -4.59 1.63
N ASP A 124 41.82 -5.15 1.62
CA ASP A 124 41.22 -5.77 0.44
C ASP A 124 40.56 -4.75 -0.51
N VAL A 125 40.28 -3.53 -0.03
CA VAL A 125 39.56 -2.50 -0.80
C VAL A 125 40.49 -1.86 -1.84
N LYS A 126 40.26 -2.15 -3.12
CA LYS A 126 41.15 -1.69 -4.21
C LYS A 126 41.11 -0.19 -4.46
N SER A 127 39.95 0.45 -4.27
CA SER A 127 39.74 1.90 -4.48
C SER A 127 40.31 2.78 -3.38
N ARG A 128 40.86 2.17 -2.31
CA ARG A 128 41.39 2.89 -1.16
C ARG A 128 42.54 3.81 -1.57
N HIS A 129 42.48 5.05 -1.11
CA HIS A 129 43.50 6.06 -1.36
C HIS A 129 43.64 6.96 -0.14
N MET A 130 44.75 7.71 -0.05
CA MET A 130 44.89 8.79 0.92
C MET A 130 44.74 10.13 0.22
N ILE A 131 44.02 11.05 0.86
CA ILE A 131 43.83 12.41 0.36
C ILE A 131 44.98 13.25 0.92
N GLU A 132 45.96 13.60 0.08
CA GLU A 132 47.06 14.49 0.48
C GLU A 132 46.63 15.97 0.49
N ASN A 133 45.88 16.38 -0.54
CA ASN A 133 45.37 17.74 -0.68
C ASN A 133 43.93 17.71 -1.21
N SER A 134 43.02 18.39 -0.51
CA SER A 134 41.63 18.52 -0.93
C SER A 134 41.46 19.60 -2.00
N VAL A 135 40.98 19.20 -3.17
CA VAL A 135 40.70 20.06 -4.32
C VAL A 135 39.20 19.97 -4.60
N TYR A 136 38.56 21.14 -4.69
CA TYR A 136 37.13 21.22 -4.96
C TYR A 136 36.80 22.28 -6.01
N ARG A 137 35.63 22.11 -6.65
CA ARG A 137 35.05 23.11 -7.53
C ARG A 137 33.54 23.21 -7.34
N VAL A 138 33.04 24.43 -7.37
CA VAL A 138 31.62 24.75 -7.53
C VAL A 138 31.41 25.27 -8.96
N ALA A 139 30.56 24.59 -9.73
CA ALA A 139 30.13 25.05 -11.05
C ALA A 139 28.63 25.36 -11.00
N ARG A 140 28.21 26.41 -11.72
CA ARG A 140 26.80 26.79 -11.81
C ARG A 140 26.45 27.21 -13.24
N ASP A 141 25.51 26.50 -13.85
CA ASP A 141 25.06 26.71 -15.23
C ASP A 141 23.67 26.06 -15.40
N PRO A 142 22.72 26.67 -16.12
CA PRO A 142 21.45 26.04 -16.45
C PRO A 142 21.59 24.77 -17.31
N ASP A 143 22.68 24.63 -18.08
CA ASP A 143 23.01 23.37 -18.77
C ASP A 143 23.76 22.43 -17.82
N VAL A 144 23.04 21.40 -17.35
CA VAL A 144 23.55 20.38 -16.43
C VAL A 144 24.81 19.70 -16.95
N LYS A 145 24.89 19.38 -18.25
CA LYS A 145 26.04 18.65 -18.81
C LYS A 145 27.29 19.53 -18.82
N LYS A 146 27.13 20.79 -19.23
CA LYS A 146 28.22 21.78 -19.20
C LYS A 146 28.69 22.03 -17.77
N CYS A 147 27.75 22.09 -16.82
CA CYS A 147 28.04 22.26 -15.40
C CYS A 147 28.88 21.08 -14.85
N VAL A 148 28.49 19.83 -15.17
CA VAL A 148 29.22 18.63 -14.76
C VAL A 148 30.63 18.60 -15.34
N ARG A 149 30.80 18.83 -16.65
CA ARG A 149 32.14 18.89 -17.29
C ARG A 149 33.01 19.95 -16.64
N SER A 150 32.50 21.16 -16.48
CA SER A 150 33.26 22.26 -15.90
C SER A 150 33.70 21.96 -14.46
N ALA A 151 32.84 21.35 -13.65
CA ALA A 151 33.19 20.95 -12.29
C ALA A 151 34.32 19.91 -12.26
N ILE A 152 34.22 18.87 -13.11
CA ILE A 152 35.21 17.77 -13.18
C ILE A 152 36.54 18.27 -13.77
N ASP A 153 36.52 19.02 -14.87
CA ASP A 153 37.74 19.53 -15.52
C ASP A 153 38.55 20.44 -14.57
N SER A 154 37.85 21.21 -13.72
CA SER A 154 38.50 22.11 -12.76
C SER A 154 39.17 21.41 -11.58
N VAL A 155 38.83 20.14 -11.31
CA VAL A 155 39.49 19.32 -10.28
C VAL A 155 40.54 18.36 -10.87
N GLY A 156 40.98 18.59 -12.11
CA GLY A 156 42.00 17.80 -12.81
C GLY A 156 41.48 16.99 -13.99
N GLY A 157 40.16 16.93 -14.20
CA GLY A 157 39.52 16.15 -15.25
C GLY A 157 39.35 14.68 -14.88
N ILE A 158 38.52 13.95 -15.64
CA ILE A 158 38.16 12.56 -15.30
C ILE A 158 39.37 11.60 -15.33
N LYS A 159 40.40 11.91 -16.13
CA LYS A 159 41.61 11.08 -16.28
C LYS A 159 42.52 11.07 -15.04
N GLU A 160 42.35 12.04 -14.15
CA GLU A 160 43.05 12.06 -12.85
C GLU A 160 42.54 10.92 -11.95
N PHE A 161 41.24 10.62 -12.04
CA PHE A 161 40.57 9.66 -11.15
C PHE A 161 40.37 8.28 -11.77
N VAL A 162 40.23 8.21 -13.09
CA VAL A 162 39.86 6.99 -13.82
C VAL A 162 40.90 6.67 -14.88
N LYS A 163 41.32 5.41 -14.95
CA LYS A 163 42.27 4.88 -15.93
C LYS A 163 41.58 3.88 -16.86
N ASN A 164 42.22 3.60 -17.99
CA ASN A 164 41.70 2.64 -18.97
C ASN A 164 41.57 1.24 -18.34
N GLY A 165 40.41 0.61 -18.49
CA GLY A 165 40.12 -0.72 -17.93
C GLY A 165 39.63 -0.72 -16.48
N ASP A 166 39.60 0.43 -15.78
CA ASP A 166 39.07 0.50 -14.42
C ASP A 166 37.58 0.16 -14.38
N LYS A 167 37.16 -0.60 -13.36
CA LYS A 167 35.76 -0.75 -13.01
C LYS A 167 35.37 0.38 -12.07
N VAL A 168 34.51 1.28 -12.55
CA VAL A 168 34.13 2.50 -11.85
C VAL A 168 32.73 2.33 -11.28
N ILE A 169 32.62 2.24 -9.96
CA ILE A 169 31.33 2.29 -9.26
C ILE A 169 30.87 3.74 -9.17
N ILE A 170 29.64 3.99 -9.62
CA ILE A 170 28.95 5.26 -9.47
C ILE A 170 27.81 5.06 -8.46
N LYS A 171 28.03 5.50 -7.22
CA LYS A 171 27.03 5.41 -6.15
C LYS A 171 26.06 6.59 -6.25
N VAL A 172 24.84 6.31 -6.69
CA VAL A 172 23.77 7.33 -6.84
C VAL A 172 22.80 7.29 -5.65
N ASN A 173 22.00 8.35 -5.46
CA ASN A 173 20.91 8.37 -4.49
C ASN A 173 19.57 8.12 -5.19
N ILE A 174 19.15 6.85 -5.30
CA ILE A 174 17.84 6.44 -5.83
C ILE A 174 16.90 6.14 -4.65
N CYS A 175 17.34 5.26 -3.75
CA CYS A 175 16.59 4.89 -2.56
C CYS A 175 16.62 6.02 -1.52
N GLY A 176 15.46 6.31 -0.93
CA GLY A 176 15.27 7.45 -0.03
C GLY A 176 14.87 8.76 -0.72
N GLY A 177 14.62 8.72 -2.04
CA GLY A 177 13.89 9.74 -2.78
C GLY A 177 12.41 9.39 -2.97
N VAL A 178 11.61 10.38 -3.33
CA VAL A 178 10.20 10.27 -3.74
C VAL A 178 10.17 10.36 -5.27
N PRO A 179 9.82 9.29 -6.00
CA PRO A 179 9.90 9.25 -7.46
C PRO A 179 9.19 10.40 -8.18
N GLU A 180 8.09 10.89 -7.60
CA GLU A 180 7.28 11.97 -8.15
C GLU A 180 7.90 13.37 -7.94
N ILE A 181 8.89 13.50 -7.05
CA ILE A 181 9.47 14.78 -6.62
C ILE A 181 10.95 14.83 -7.00
N ARG A 182 11.28 15.59 -8.04
CA ARG A 182 12.68 15.86 -8.42
C ARG A 182 13.46 16.52 -7.28
N GLY A 183 14.78 16.28 -7.23
CA GLY A 183 15.64 16.77 -6.16
C GLY A 183 15.56 15.96 -4.85
N THR A 184 14.76 14.88 -4.84
CA THR A 184 14.80 13.89 -3.76
C THR A 184 15.70 12.69 -4.10
N PHE A 185 16.03 12.49 -5.38
CA PHE A 185 16.94 11.48 -5.93
C PHE A 185 17.85 12.11 -7.00
N THR A 186 18.99 11.46 -7.28
CA THR A 186 20.00 11.94 -8.24
C THR A 186 19.45 12.04 -9.67
N SER A 187 19.82 13.10 -10.39
CA SER A 187 19.47 13.30 -11.79
C SER A 187 20.21 12.33 -12.72
N THR A 188 19.46 11.69 -13.61
CA THR A 188 20.02 10.84 -14.67
C THR A 188 20.80 11.64 -15.72
N GLU A 189 20.59 12.96 -15.82
CA GLU A 189 21.35 13.83 -16.72
C GLU A 189 22.79 14.03 -16.24
N VAL A 190 22.98 14.25 -14.94
CA VAL A 190 24.30 14.37 -14.29
C VAL A 190 25.10 13.09 -14.50
N VAL A 191 24.49 11.94 -14.18
CA VAL A 191 25.16 10.65 -14.30
C VAL A 191 25.36 10.25 -15.76
N GLY A 192 24.47 10.67 -16.67
CA GLY A 192 24.66 10.46 -18.11
C GLY A 192 25.89 11.14 -18.68
N GLU A 193 26.20 12.35 -18.21
CA GLU A 193 27.43 13.03 -18.61
C GLU A 193 28.67 12.38 -18.01
N LEU A 194 28.62 12.02 -16.72
CA LEU A 194 29.70 11.30 -16.05
C LEU A 194 30.02 9.96 -16.73
N VAL A 195 29.00 9.18 -17.10
CA VAL A 195 29.13 7.92 -17.84
C VAL A 195 29.83 8.15 -19.19
N ALA A 196 29.52 9.25 -19.89
CA ALA A 196 30.17 9.57 -21.16
C ALA A 196 31.66 9.87 -20.97
N LEU A 197 32.00 10.64 -19.93
CA LEU A 197 33.40 10.95 -19.57
C LEU A 197 34.18 9.69 -19.21
N ILE A 198 33.64 8.81 -18.37
CA ILE A 198 34.28 7.54 -17.97
C ILE A 198 34.53 6.65 -19.19
N ARG A 199 33.51 6.49 -20.06
CA ARG A 199 33.64 5.70 -21.29
C ARG A 199 34.70 6.26 -22.25
N SER A 200 34.87 7.58 -22.30
CA SER A 200 35.89 8.21 -23.14
C SER A 200 37.33 7.87 -22.75
N VAL A 201 37.54 7.41 -21.50
CA VAL A 201 38.83 6.93 -20.99
C VAL A 201 39.04 5.43 -21.26
N GLY A 202 37.99 4.69 -21.60
CA GLY A 202 38.03 3.23 -21.78
C GLY A 202 37.70 2.43 -20.51
N ALA A 203 37.11 3.05 -19.51
CA ALA A 203 36.69 2.40 -18.26
C ALA A 203 35.23 1.90 -18.28
N GLU A 204 34.88 0.98 -17.38
CA GLU A 204 33.52 0.42 -17.24
C GLU A 204 32.73 1.12 -16.12
N PRO A 205 31.71 1.94 -16.43
CA PRO A 205 30.84 2.51 -15.41
C PRO A 205 29.76 1.52 -14.95
N LEU A 206 29.61 1.38 -13.63
CA LEU A 206 28.59 0.58 -12.97
C LEU A 206 27.78 1.45 -12.00
N ILE A 207 26.48 1.63 -12.26
CA ILE A 207 25.61 2.44 -11.40
C ILE A 207 25.05 1.57 -10.29
N VAL A 208 25.21 2.01 -9.05
CA VAL A 208 24.78 1.25 -7.88
C VAL A 208 23.98 2.09 -6.90
N ASP A 209 23.03 1.44 -6.24
CA ASP A 209 22.47 1.84 -4.94
C ASP A 209 22.06 0.55 -4.21
N SER A 210 21.47 0.67 -3.02
CA SER A 210 21.00 -0.51 -2.26
C SER A 210 19.57 -0.33 -1.77
N ASP A 211 18.95 -1.41 -1.34
CA ASP A 211 17.69 -1.36 -0.63
C ASP A 211 17.76 -0.43 0.60
N MET A 212 16.64 0.23 0.89
CA MET A 212 16.41 0.98 2.13
C MET A 212 15.18 0.41 2.82
N ILE A 213 15.08 0.56 4.15
CA ILE A 213 13.96 0.07 4.97
C ILE A 213 12.59 0.46 4.38
N TRP A 214 12.46 1.69 3.88
CA TRP A 214 11.20 2.22 3.33
C TRP A 214 10.98 1.95 1.85
N THR A 215 12.05 1.67 1.09
CA THR A 215 12.03 1.72 -0.38
C THR A 215 12.90 0.62 -0.97
N LYS A 216 12.29 -0.22 -1.82
CA LYS A 216 13.01 -1.24 -2.59
C LYS A 216 13.69 -0.64 -3.80
N PHE A 217 14.95 -1.02 -4.03
CA PHE A 217 15.78 -0.49 -5.10
C PHE A 217 15.09 -0.56 -6.46
N TRP A 218 14.68 -1.75 -6.90
CA TRP A 218 14.11 -1.92 -8.24
C TRP A 218 12.78 -1.19 -8.43
N GLN A 219 11.99 -1.07 -7.36
CA GLN A 219 10.75 -0.29 -7.40
C GLN A 219 11.07 1.21 -7.57
N ALA A 220 11.90 1.78 -6.69
CA ALA A 220 12.30 3.18 -6.82
C ALA A 220 12.99 3.48 -8.15
N ALA A 221 13.88 2.60 -8.61
CA ALA A 221 14.56 2.76 -9.88
C ALA A 221 13.59 2.72 -11.08
N SER A 222 12.53 1.91 -11.01
CA SER A 222 11.48 1.90 -12.04
C SER A 222 10.65 3.18 -11.98
N ASP A 223 10.16 3.54 -10.79
CA ASP A 223 9.23 4.66 -10.61
C ASP A 223 9.90 6.02 -10.92
N SER A 224 11.20 6.15 -10.63
CA SER A 224 12.01 7.35 -10.92
C SER A 224 12.63 7.37 -12.32
N GLY A 225 12.38 6.34 -13.15
CA GLY A 225 12.86 6.25 -14.54
C GLY A 225 14.31 5.81 -14.71
N TRP A 226 15.02 5.46 -13.64
CA TRP A 226 16.40 4.97 -13.67
C TRP A 226 16.54 3.63 -14.41
N ALA A 227 15.59 2.70 -14.23
CA ALA A 227 15.63 1.39 -14.87
C ALA A 227 15.54 1.49 -16.41
N ASP A 228 14.67 2.37 -16.90
CA ASP A 228 14.52 2.60 -18.34
C ASP A 228 15.70 3.41 -18.90
N TRP A 229 16.17 4.41 -18.16
CA TRP A 229 17.36 5.19 -18.52
C TRP A 229 18.60 4.29 -18.68
N ALA A 230 18.86 3.39 -17.71
CA ALA A 230 20.03 2.50 -17.74
C ALA A 230 19.98 1.54 -18.93
N ARG A 231 18.79 0.98 -19.22
CA ARG A 231 18.54 0.13 -20.39
C ARG A 231 18.82 0.88 -21.69
N ASN A 232 18.30 2.10 -21.82
CA ASN A 232 18.45 2.94 -23.02
C ASN A 232 19.90 3.39 -23.23
N LYS A 233 20.66 3.63 -22.16
CA LYS A 233 22.08 4.02 -22.23
C LYS A 233 23.04 2.83 -22.34
N GLY A 234 22.52 1.61 -22.24
CA GLY A 234 23.31 0.38 -22.21
C GLY A 234 24.31 0.38 -21.06
N VAL A 235 23.92 0.83 -19.87
CA VAL A 235 24.78 0.84 -18.67
C VAL A 235 24.20 -0.10 -17.63
N ARG A 236 25.07 -0.74 -16.86
CA ARG A 236 24.65 -1.66 -15.79
C ARG A 236 24.14 -0.86 -14.60
N LEU A 237 22.91 -1.16 -14.19
CA LEU A 237 22.28 -0.67 -12.96
C LEU A 237 22.14 -1.84 -11.99
N LEU A 238 22.61 -1.68 -10.75
CA LEU A 238 22.76 -2.79 -9.82
C LEU A 238 22.26 -2.42 -8.42
N ASN A 239 21.50 -3.34 -7.83
CA ASN A 239 21.20 -3.33 -6.40
C ASN A 239 22.32 -4.06 -5.65
N LEU A 240 23.03 -3.37 -4.76
CA LEU A 240 24.12 -3.96 -3.97
C LEU A 240 23.62 -5.13 -3.11
N ALA A 241 22.36 -5.11 -2.67
CA ALA A 241 21.73 -6.20 -1.91
C ALA A 241 21.54 -7.51 -2.71
N ASP A 242 21.59 -7.44 -4.05
CA ASP A 242 21.41 -8.58 -4.95
C ASP A 242 22.75 -9.18 -5.46
N THR A 243 23.88 -8.66 -4.97
CA THR A 243 25.23 -9.10 -5.37
C THR A 243 25.80 -10.21 -4.46
N GLU A 244 26.99 -10.73 -4.80
CA GLU A 244 27.77 -11.52 -3.85
C GLU A 244 28.09 -10.66 -2.62
N LEU A 245 27.67 -11.12 -1.44
CA LEU A 245 27.95 -10.47 -0.17
C LEU A 245 29.10 -11.17 0.53
N VAL A 246 30.02 -10.38 1.06
CA VAL A 246 31.13 -10.84 1.91
C VAL A 246 31.05 -10.14 3.25
N TRP A 247 31.64 -10.74 4.29
CA TRP A 247 31.79 -10.07 5.58
C TRP A 247 32.93 -9.07 5.49
N PHE A 248 32.76 -7.88 6.03
CA PHE A 248 33.78 -6.84 6.13
C PHE A 248 34.01 -6.48 7.59
N ASP A 249 35.26 -6.53 8.01
CA ASP A 249 35.71 -6.15 9.34
C ASP A 249 36.10 -4.67 9.36
N PHE A 250 35.30 -3.86 10.07
CA PHE A 250 35.53 -2.43 10.30
C PHE A 250 36.47 -2.16 11.49
N GLY A 251 36.94 -3.20 12.17
CA GLY A 251 37.86 -3.13 13.32
C GLY A 251 37.16 -3.31 14.66
N ASN A 252 37.93 -3.69 15.68
CA ASN A 252 37.39 -4.02 17.01
C ASN A 252 36.82 -2.81 17.78
N GLU A 253 37.23 -1.60 17.43
CA GLU A 253 36.75 -0.35 18.05
C GLU A 253 35.62 0.33 17.25
N SER A 254 35.20 -0.28 16.13
CA SER A 254 34.15 0.25 15.27
C SER A 254 32.75 0.01 15.86
N ALA A 255 31.85 0.97 15.66
CA ALA A 255 30.43 0.82 15.98
C ALA A 255 29.72 -0.22 15.08
N VAL A 256 30.25 -0.48 13.88
CA VAL A 256 29.73 -1.48 12.93
C VAL A 256 30.29 -2.88 13.21
N CYS A 257 31.50 -3.00 13.78
CA CYS A 257 32.23 -4.26 13.98
C CYS A 257 32.41 -5.04 12.66
N VAL A 258 31.59 -6.06 12.43
CA VAL A 258 31.64 -6.91 11.23
C VAL A 258 30.27 -6.91 10.56
N GLU A 259 30.22 -6.51 9.29
CA GLU A 259 28.98 -6.38 8.55
C GLU A 259 29.11 -6.90 7.12
N MET A 260 27.99 -7.34 6.52
CA MET A 260 27.97 -7.76 5.13
C MET A 260 28.05 -6.56 4.20
N ILE A 261 28.96 -6.63 3.21
CA ILE A 261 29.13 -5.63 2.15
C ILE A 261 29.11 -6.33 0.78
N SER A 262 28.69 -5.59 -0.25
CA SER A 262 28.79 -6.06 -1.63
C SER A 262 30.25 -6.22 -2.05
N LYS A 263 30.58 -7.39 -2.59
CA LYS A 263 31.90 -7.65 -3.16
C LYS A 263 32.28 -6.64 -4.26
N GLU A 264 31.28 -6.12 -4.97
CA GLU A 264 31.47 -5.10 -6.01
C GLU A 264 32.19 -3.86 -5.47
N LEU A 265 31.90 -3.43 -4.23
CA LEU A 265 32.55 -2.27 -3.61
C LEU A 265 34.02 -2.52 -3.26
N ILE A 266 34.37 -3.75 -2.88
CA ILE A 266 35.74 -4.15 -2.55
C ILE A 266 36.58 -4.25 -3.82
N ASP A 267 36.00 -4.85 -4.86
CA ASP A 267 36.67 -5.14 -6.12
C ASP A 267 36.77 -3.93 -7.06
N ALA A 268 36.06 -2.83 -6.79
CA ALA A 268 36.08 -1.62 -7.61
C ALA A 268 37.42 -0.89 -7.52
N GLU A 269 38.01 -0.57 -8.67
CA GLU A 269 39.22 0.24 -8.76
C GLU A 269 38.93 1.71 -8.43
N VAL A 270 37.74 2.21 -8.75
CA VAL A 270 37.32 3.60 -8.49
C VAL A 270 35.88 3.65 -7.98
N ILE A 271 35.65 4.43 -6.92
CA ILE A 271 34.32 4.75 -6.39
C ILE A 271 34.06 6.24 -6.58
N ILE A 272 32.97 6.58 -7.28
CA ILE A 272 32.47 7.94 -7.46
C ILE A 272 31.11 8.06 -6.78
N SER A 273 30.98 8.97 -5.82
CA SER A 273 29.71 9.25 -5.13
C SER A 273 28.97 10.40 -5.80
N VAL A 274 27.70 10.18 -6.19
CA VAL A 274 26.86 11.18 -6.87
C VAL A 274 25.54 11.39 -6.11
N PRO A 275 25.57 12.03 -4.93
CA PRO A 275 24.38 12.32 -4.14
C PRO A 275 23.59 13.49 -4.71
N VAL A 276 22.30 13.57 -4.36
CA VAL A 276 21.51 14.80 -4.54
C VAL A 276 21.76 15.79 -3.39
N MET A 277 21.84 17.08 -3.70
CA MET A 277 21.99 18.16 -2.72
C MET A 277 20.65 18.36 -1.98
N LYS A 278 20.56 17.84 -0.75
CA LYS A 278 19.28 17.69 -0.04
C LYS A 278 19.42 17.81 1.48
N THR A 279 18.51 18.55 2.11
CA THR A 279 18.37 18.63 3.58
C THR A 279 17.88 17.31 4.17
N HIS A 280 18.19 17.02 5.43
CA HIS A 280 17.77 15.79 6.09
C HIS A 280 17.40 16.04 7.56
N LEU A 281 16.25 15.51 8.01
CA LEU A 281 15.75 15.74 9.37
C LEU A 281 16.70 15.26 10.48
N LEU A 282 17.23 14.04 10.36
CA LEU A 282 18.07 13.44 11.42
C LEU A 282 19.52 13.92 11.39
N THR A 283 20.19 13.72 10.25
CA THR A 283 21.63 14.00 10.04
C THR A 283 21.93 15.41 9.52
N GLY A 284 20.92 16.29 9.47
CA GLY A 284 21.02 17.65 8.91
C GLY A 284 21.01 17.70 7.37
N VAL A 285 21.83 16.87 6.72
CA VAL A 285 22.02 16.83 5.25
C VAL A 285 22.14 15.40 4.71
N THR A 286 21.91 15.23 3.39
CA THR A 286 22.12 13.97 2.66
C THR A 286 23.55 13.89 2.10
N LEU A 287 23.85 14.56 1.00
CA LEU A 287 25.20 14.74 0.45
C LEU A 287 26.03 13.44 0.34
N GLY A 288 27.36 13.55 0.22
CA GLY A 288 28.28 12.51 -0.20
C GLY A 288 28.51 11.43 0.85
N MET A 289 28.80 11.83 2.09
CA MET A 289 29.10 10.88 3.16
C MET A 289 27.90 9.98 3.46
N LYS A 290 26.70 10.55 3.62
CA LYS A 290 25.48 9.75 3.87
C LYS A 290 25.06 8.92 2.66
N ASN A 291 25.41 9.33 1.45
CA ASN A 291 25.15 8.52 0.26
C ASN A 291 25.94 7.21 0.29
N MET A 292 27.15 7.21 0.88
CA MET A 292 27.94 6.00 1.11
C MET A 292 27.32 5.10 2.18
N TYR A 293 26.65 5.63 3.19
CA TYR A 293 25.78 4.82 4.08
C TYR A 293 24.68 4.07 3.31
N GLY A 294 24.24 4.62 2.17
CA GLY A 294 23.35 3.93 1.24
C GLY A 294 23.92 2.62 0.67
N THR A 295 25.22 2.35 0.76
CA THR A 295 25.85 1.15 0.19
C THR A 295 25.61 -0.13 0.96
N PHE A 296 25.26 -0.06 2.26
CA PHE A 296 24.95 -1.26 3.04
C PHE A 296 23.86 -2.10 2.35
N PRO A 297 24.07 -3.42 2.18
CA PRO A 297 23.11 -4.31 1.50
C PRO A 297 21.91 -4.69 2.38
N ASP A 298 22.00 -4.47 3.70
CA ASP A 298 20.91 -4.79 4.62
C ASP A 298 19.73 -3.84 4.45
N ILE A 299 18.52 -4.39 4.55
CA ILE A 299 17.27 -3.63 4.46
C ILE A 299 16.98 -2.96 5.80
N ASP A 300 17.28 -3.65 6.92
CA ASP A 300 17.14 -3.08 8.26
C ASP A 300 18.40 -2.30 8.65
N LYS A 301 18.59 -1.17 7.99
CA LYS A 301 19.65 -0.21 8.35
C LYS A 301 19.30 0.59 9.62
N ALA A 302 18.09 0.43 10.17
CA ALA A 302 17.67 1.11 11.40
C ALA A 302 18.47 0.62 12.61
N LYS A 303 19.04 -0.59 12.56
CA LYS A 303 20.00 -1.05 13.58
C LYS A 303 21.16 -0.08 13.81
N PHE A 304 21.64 0.58 12.75
CA PHE A 304 22.73 1.57 12.84
C PHE A 304 22.30 2.90 13.46
N HIS A 305 20.99 3.16 13.58
CA HIS A 305 20.50 4.36 14.27
C HIS A 305 20.62 4.21 15.80
N ARG A 306 20.82 2.98 16.30
CA ARG A 306 21.04 2.71 17.74
C ARG A 306 22.49 3.00 18.18
N GLU A 307 23.41 3.14 17.23
CA GLU A 307 24.88 3.17 17.44
C GLU A 307 25.49 4.55 17.13
N MET A 308 24.71 5.64 17.24
CA MET A 308 25.07 6.96 16.70
C MET A 308 25.35 6.89 15.20
N ILE A 309 24.31 6.97 14.36
CA ILE A 309 24.37 6.89 12.89
C ILE A 309 25.52 7.68 12.25
N GLU A 310 25.91 8.78 12.86
CA GLU A 310 27.01 9.65 12.45
C GLU A 310 28.36 8.92 12.44
N ASN A 311 28.63 8.04 13.42
CA ASN A 311 29.83 7.19 13.46
C ASN A 311 29.79 6.15 12.35
N VAL A 312 28.64 5.53 12.11
CA VAL A 312 28.47 4.53 11.03
C VAL A 312 28.67 5.19 9.66
N ILE A 313 28.18 6.43 9.48
CA ILE A 313 28.43 7.23 8.27
C ILE A 313 29.94 7.51 8.13
N TYR A 314 30.63 7.87 9.21
CA TYR A 314 32.08 8.06 9.17
C TYR A 314 32.82 6.76 8.80
N GLU A 315 32.52 5.64 9.46
CA GLU A 315 33.21 4.36 9.29
C GLU A 315 33.03 3.77 7.89
N ILE A 316 31.84 3.89 7.28
CA ILE A 316 31.65 3.45 5.89
C ILE A 316 32.44 4.30 4.90
N ASN A 317 32.59 5.61 5.16
CA ASN A 317 33.44 6.47 4.34
C ASN A 317 34.93 6.25 4.59
N LEU A 318 35.33 5.77 5.78
CA LEU A 318 36.70 5.35 6.07
C LEU A 318 37.05 4.02 5.36
N ALA A 319 36.08 3.12 5.24
CA ALA A 319 36.24 1.84 4.55
C ALA A 319 36.23 2.00 3.02
N PHE A 320 35.28 2.79 2.49
CA PHE A 320 35.03 2.97 1.07
C PHE A 320 35.03 4.46 0.70
N THR A 321 36.16 5.14 0.92
CA THR A 321 36.30 6.57 0.61
C THR A 321 36.13 6.81 -0.89
N PRO A 322 35.17 7.64 -1.35
CA PRO A 322 35.02 7.96 -2.76
C PRO A 322 36.26 8.67 -3.31
N ASN A 323 36.77 8.24 -4.46
CA ASN A 323 37.88 8.89 -5.18
C ASN A 323 37.45 10.23 -5.78
N LEU A 324 36.16 10.38 -6.08
CA LEU A 324 35.54 11.61 -6.56
C LEU A 324 34.11 11.70 -6.03
N THR A 325 33.73 12.87 -5.51
CA THR A 325 32.36 13.17 -5.09
C THR A 325 31.79 14.27 -5.97
N ILE A 326 30.62 14.04 -6.56
CA ILE A 326 29.89 14.98 -7.43
C ILE A 326 28.50 15.19 -6.84
N ILE A 327 28.29 16.30 -6.13
CA ILE A 327 27.02 16.62 -5.50
C ILE A 327 26.11 17.28 -6.54
N ASP A 328 24.98 16.62 -6.83
CA ASP A 328 23.96 17.07 -7.76
C ASP A 328 23.02 18.09 -7.11
N GLY A 329 23.29 19.37 -7.33
CA GLY A 329 22.37 20.47 -7.05
C GLY A 329 21.77 21.06 -8.32
N SER A 330 21.66 20.30 -9.41
CA SER A 330 20.91 20.77 -10.60
C SER A 330 19.47 21.10 -10.20
N ILE A 331 18.82 20.14 -9.54
CA ILE A 331 17.63 20.33 -8.72
C ILE A 331 17.90 19.69 -7.36
N GLY A 332 18.02 20.51 -6.32
CA GLY A 332 18.16 20.06 -4.93
C GLY A 332 16.81 19.93 -4.20
N GLY A 333 16.87 19.56 -2.92
CA GLY A 333 15.69 19.43 -2.05
C GLY A 333 15.87 20.14 -0.71
N GLU A 334 15.02 21.15 -0.42
CA GLU A 334 15.01 21.87 0.86
C GLU A 334 13.80 21.50 1.74
N ALA A 335 13.69 22.11 2.92
CA ALA A 335 12.65 21.91 3.94
C ALA A 335 12.74 20.56 4.66
N ILE A 336 11.65 19.80 4.77
CA ILE A 336 11.57 18.61 5.64
C ILE A 336 11.97 17.37 4.82
N GLY A 337 13.27 17.28 4.51
CA GLY A 337 13.82 16.07 3.91
C GLY A 337 13.97 14.92 4.90
N PRO A 338 14.02 13.65 4.44
CA PRO A 338 14.18 13.26 3.04
C PRO A 338 12.88 13.09 2.23
N LEU A 339 11.72 12.94 2.88
CA LEU A 339 10.46 12.55 2.23
C LEU A 339 9.55 13.72 1.82
N SER A 340 9.67 14.87 2.47
CA SER A 340 8.84 16.05 2.21
C SER A 340 9.69 17.24 1.77
N CYS A 341 10.64 16.97 0.88
CA CYS A 341 11.48 18.01 0.32
C CYS A 341 10.69 18.87 -0.67
N THR A 342 10.96 20.17 -0.68
CA THR A 342 10.55 21.06 -1.76
C THR A 342 11.67 21.10 -2.80
N PRO A 343 11.40 20.78 -4.08
CA PRO A 343 12.39 20.89 -5.14
C PRO A 343 12.91 22.31 -5.28
N LEU A 344 14.22 22.46 -5.44
CA LEU A 344 14.89 23.73 -5.66
C LEU A 344 15.78 23.64 -6.89
N ASN A 345 15.44 24.37 -7.96
CA ASN A 345 16.25 24.45 -9.17
C ASN A 345 17.51 25.30 -8.91
N PHE A 346 18.54 24.67 -8.34
CA PHE A 346 19.73 25.35 -7.82
C PHE A 346 20.87 25.42 -8.85
N GLN A 347 20.79 24.67 -9.96
CA GLN A 347 21.67 24.74 -11.13
C GLN A 347 23.18 24.64 -10.79
N THR A 348 23.52 23.96 -9.69
CA THR A 348 24.87 23.97 -9.14
C THR A 348 25.38 22.54 -8.97
N ILE A 349 26.62 22.28 -9.38
CA ILE A 349 27.32 21.02 -9.16
C ILE A 349 28.57 21.30 -8.33
N VAL A 350 28.79 20.51 -7.29
CA VAL A 350 30.04 20.51 -6.52
C VAL A 350 30.82 19.25 -6.87
N ALA A 351 32.09 19.39 -7.24
CA ALA A 351 33.00 18.27 -7.47
C ALA A 351 34.20 18.38 -6.53
N SER A 352 34.67 17.27 -5.97
CA SER A 352 35.84 17.25 -5.08
C SER A 352 36.46 15.85 -5.03
N ASN A 353 37.78 15.78 -4.92
CA ASN A 353 38.52 14.54 -4.61
C ASN A 353 38.38 14.12 -3.13
N ASP A 354 37.78 14.97 -2.30
CA ASP A 354 37.56 14.77 -0.89
C ASP A 354 36.06 14.92 -0.59
N VAL A 355 35.42 13.83 -0.14
CA VAL A 355 33.99 13.78 0.19
C VAL A 355 33.63 14.72 1.35
N VAL A 356 34.52 14.88 2.34
CA VAL A 356 34.32 15.77 3.49
C VAL A 356 34.34 17.22 3.03
N THR A 357 35.31 17.58 2.17
CA THR A 357 35.36 18.91 1.54
C THR A 357 34.12 19.14 0.67
N ALA A 358 33.71 18.16 -0.15
CA ALA A 358 32.52 18.30 -1.01
C ALA A 358 31.27 18.67 -0.18
N ASP A 359 31.06 17.91 0.89
CA ASP A 359 29.90 18.06 1.76
C ASP A 359 29.98 19.38 2.55
N ALA A 360 31.16 19.80 3.00
CA ALA A 360 31.35 21.09 3.66
C ALA A 360 31.04 22.29 2.74
N ILE A 361 31.43 22.22 1.46
CA ILE A 361 31.12 23.25 0.48
C ILE A 361 29.62 23.28 0.16
N ALA A 362 29.00 22.11 -0.02
CA ALA A 362 27.55 22.01 -0.21
C ALA A 362 26.77 22.49 1.01
N CYS A 363 27.22 22.21 2.24
CA CYS A 363 26.64 22.75 3.46
C CYS A 363 26.60 24.28 3.43
N GLN A 364 27.72 24.93 3.09
CA GLN A 364 27.79 26.40 2.98
C GLN A 364 26.85 26.96 1.91
N LEU A 365 26.75 26.29 0.74
CA LEU A 365 25.81 26.66 -0.31
C LEU A 365 24.34 26.54 0.12
N MET A 366 24.04 25.60 1.02
CA MET A 366 22.72 25.42 1.64
C MET A 366 22.50 26.33 2.86
N GLY A 367 23.57 26.91 3.42
CA GLY A 367 23.56 27.79 4.58
C GLY A 367 23.98 27.14 5.91
N TYR A 368 24.28 25.85 5.92
CA TYR A 368 24.73 25.14 7.11
C TYR A 368 26.19 25.49 7.43
N ASP A 369 26.53 25.58 8.72
CA ASP A 369 27.93 25.46 9.13
C ASP A 369 28.32 23.99 9.01
N PRO A 370 29.36 23.64 8.22
CA PRO A 370 29.83 22.26 8.13
C PRO A 370 30.13 21.61 9.49
N MET A 371 30.56 22.40 10.48
CA MET A 371 30.92 21.88 11.81
C MET A 371 29.71 21.58 12.69
N ASP A 372 28.52 22.04 12.32
CA ASP A 372 27.25 21.67 12.98
C ASP A 372 26.75 20.29 12.54
N ILE A 373 27.32 19.73 11.45
CA ILE A 373 26.98 18.41 10.94
C ILE A 373 27.91 17.37 11.57
N THR A 374 27.36 16.55 12.47
CA THR A 374 28.13 15.65 13.35
C THR A 374 29.08 14.72 12.59
N HIS A 375 28.62 13.99 11.55
CA HIS A 375 29.50 13.13 10.76
C HIS A 375 30.62 13.89 10.02
N LEU A 376 30.39 15.13 9.59
CA LEU A 376 31.44 15.96 8.97
C LEU A 376 32.48 16.39 10.00
N LYS A 377 32.03 16.81 11.18
CA LYS A 377 32.91 17.15 12.29
C LYS A 377 33.79 15.97 12.70
N ILE A 378 33.20 14.79 12.88
CA ILE A 378 33.94 13.55 13.18
C ILE A 378 34.97 13.26 12.09
N ALA A 379 34.56 13.28 10.82
CA ALA A 379 35.46 13.01 9.71
C ALA A 379 36.64 14.00 9.63
N HIS A 380 36.40 15.27 9.95
CA HIS A 380 37.44 16.28 10.02
C HIS A 380 38.41 16.06 11.18
N GLU A 381 37.89 15.84 12.40
CA GLU A 381 38.70 15.61 13.60
C GLU A 381 39.58 14.36 13.47
N HIS A 382 39.07 13.31 12.82
CA HIS A 382 39.80 12.09 12.52
C HIS A 382 40.65 12.14 11.23
N ARG A 383 40.73 13.29 10.56
CA ARG A 383 41.55 13.52 9.35
C ARG A 383 41.21 12.62 8.15
N LEU A 384 39.94 12.23 8.02
CA LEU A 384 39.44 11.59 6.79
C LEU A 384 39.37 12.59 5.63
N GLY A 385 39.14 13.87 5.93
CA GLY A 385 39.13 14.97 4.96
C GLY A 385 39.02 16.34 5.63
N ASP A 386 38.82 17.39 4.83
CA ASP A 386 38.90 18.78 5.29
C ASP A 386 37.55 19.53 5.27
N ALA A 387 36.86 19.58 6.42
CA ALA A 387 35.63 20.37 6.57
C ALA A 387 35.87 21.87 6.81
N SER A 388 37.14 22.32 6.96
CA SER A 388 37.48 23.70 7.32
C SER A 388 37.45 24.67 6.12
N LYS A 389 37.42 24.14 4.89
CA LYS A 389 37.38 24.95 3.66
C LYS A 389 36.19 25.91 3.67
N LYS A 390 36.46 27.19 3.45
CA LYS A 390 35.45 28.24 3.30
C LYS A 390 35.23 28.56 1.82
N TYR A 391 33.96 28.67 1.42
CA TYR A 391 33.57 29.09 0.09
C TYR A 391 32.98 30.50 0.12
N ASN A 392 33.47 31.38 -0.74
CA ASN A 392 32.87 32.69 -0.91
C ASN A 392 31.70 32.60 -1.88
N LEU A 393 30.48 32.88 -1.41
CA LEU A 393 29.29 32.82 -2.26
C LEU A 393 29.30 33.87 -3.38
N ASP A 394 30.12 34.92 -3.28
CA ASP A 394 30.34 35.89 -4.38
C ASP A 394 31.10 35.28 -5.57
N ASP A 395 31.77 34.15 -5.40
CA ASP A 395 32.50 33.46 -6.48
C ASP A 395 31.56 32.69 -7.42
N LEU A 396 30.26 32.65 -7.11
CA LEU A 396 29.24 32.07 -7.98
C LEU A 396 29.08 32.94 -9.24
N PRO A 397 29.00 32.34 -10.45
CA PRO A 397 28.82 33.09 -11.69
C PRO A 397 27.61 34.03 -11.69
N TYR A 398 26.55 33.66 -10.96
CA TYR A 398 25.37 34.47 -10.73
C TYR A 398 24.64 34.02 -9.46
N ARG A 399 23.88 34.95 -8.88
CA ARG A 399 23.04 34.72 -7.70
C ARG A 399 21.76 33.98 -8.05
N HIS A 400 21.29 33.12 -7.15
CA HIS A 400 20.01 32.43 -7.31
C HIS A 400 18.85 33.44 -7.23
N ALA A 401 17.90 33.36 -8.17
CA ALA A 401 16.81 34.35 -8.32
C ALA A 401 16.00 34.63 -7.05
N ASN A 402 15.77 33.59 -6.23
CA ASN A 402 15.01 33.71 -4.97
C ASN A 402 15.91 33.87 -3.72
N GLY A 403 17.17 34.28 -3.86
CA GLY A 403 18.08 34.51 -2.74
C GLY A 403 18.37 33.25 -1.91
N LYS A 404 18.56 32.11 -2.58
CA LYS A 404 18.75 30.80 -1.93
C LYS A 404 20.21 30.41 -1.69
N ASP A 405 21.16 31.21 -2.16
CA ASP A 405 22.58 30.95 -1.93
C ASP A 405 22.90 31.14 -0.44
N GLY A 406 23.22 30.05 0.27
CA GLY A 406 23.44 30.06 1.71
C GLY A 406 22.18 30.18 2.56
N ASN A 407 20.99 30.02 1.97
CA ASN A 407 19.72 30.29 2.67
C ASN A 407 18.61 29.29 2.29
N TRP A 408 18.91 28.00 2.38
CA TRP A 408 17.89 26.97 2.19
C TRP A 408 16.98 26.86 3.41
N LYS A 409 15.72 26.51 3.18
CA LYS A 409 14.79 26.19 4.26
C LYS A 409 15.26 24.91 4.95
N ARG A 410 15.45 24.96 6.26
CA ARG A 410 15.91 23.83 7.08
C ARG A 410 14.73 23.20 7.84
N PRO A 411 14.82 21.92 8.23
CA PRO A 411 13.91 21.36 9.22
C PRO A 411 13.95 22.15 10.53
N ASP A 412 12.81 22.36 11.17
CA ASP A 412 12.74 22.99 12.50
C ASP A 412 13.41 22.05 13.53
N PRO A 413 14.41 22.52 14.31
CA PRO A 413 15.06 21.72 15.35
C PRO A 413 14.08 21.04 16.31
N LYS A 414 12.95 21.67 16.63
CA LYS A 414 11.92 21.09 17.51
C LYS A 414 11.30 19.82 16.95
N VAL A 415 11.23 19.68 15.63
CA VAL A 415 10.71 18.48 14.96
C VAL A 415 11.70 17.33 15.09
N LYS A 416 13.01 17.62 15.04
CA LYS A 416 14.07 16.65 15.30
C LYS A 416 14.04 16.22 16.77
N ASP A 417 14.02 17.17 17.70
CA ASP A 417 14.05 16.91 19.15
C ASP A 417 12.85 16.07 19.61
N PHE A 418 11.65 16.36 19.07
CA PHE A 418 10.46 15.56 19.32
C PHE A 418 10.61 14.12 18.81
N TYR A 419 11.19 13.94 17.63
CA TYR A 419 11.39 12.63 17.01
C TYR A 419 12.43 11.80 17.78
N GLU A 420 13.55 12.40 18.17
CA GLU A 420 14.59 11.76 18.99
C GLU A 420 14.06 11.41 20.39
N TRP A 421 13.33 12.31 21.03
CA TRP A 421 12.66 12.05 22.31
C TRP A 421 11.67 10.88 22.23
N CYS A 422 10.85 10.82 21.17
CA CYS A 422 9.93 9.70 20.97
C CYS A 422 10.67 8.37 20.80
N ILE A 423 11.77 8.35 20.05
CA ILE A 423 12.60 7.15 19.86
C ILE A 423 13.24 6.72 21.18
N GLU A 424 13.87 7.64 21.90
CA GLU A 424 14.55 7.34 23.18
C GLU A 424 13.58 6.87 24.27
N LEU A 425 12.39 7.46 24.35
CA LEU A 425 11.37 7.07 25.31
C LEU A 425 10.87 5.63 25.05
N LEU A 426 10.73 5.26 23.78
CA LEU A 426 10.20 3.95 23.37
C LEU A 426 11.26 2.84 23.44
N LEU A 427 12.53 3.16 23.20
CA LEU A 427 13.65 2.21 23.30
C LEU A 427 14.02 1.82 24.74
N LYS A 428 13.52 2.54 25.75
CA LYS A 428 13.74 2.23 27.19
C LYS A 428 12.88 1.08 27.72
N LEU A 429 11.95 0.52 26.92
CA LEU A 429 11.07 -0.58 27.34
C LEU A 429 11.60 -1.96 26.89
N PRO A 430 11.82 -2.92 27.81
CA PRO A 430 12.37 -4.24 27.46
C PRO A 430 11.39 -5.08 26.63
N GLY A 431 11.89 -5.70 25.55
CA GLY A 431 11.09 -6.54 24.64
C GLY A 431 10.31 -5.78 23.55
N TRP A 432 10.32 -4.45 23.58
CA TRP A 432 9.63 -3.60 22.59
C TRP A 432 10.48 -3.20 21.39
N GLN A 433 11.73 -3.68 21.28
CA GLN A 433 12.59 -3.43 20.12
C GLN A 433 12.04 -4.01 18.82
N THR A 434 11.53 -5.24 18.85
CA THR A 434 10.85 -5.85 17.70
C THR A 434 9.51 -5.18 17.44
N LEU A 435 8.81 -4.73 18.50
CA LEU A 435 7.54 -4.04 18.40
C LEU A 435 7.69 -2.57 17.99
N PHE A 436 8.86 -1.95 18.10
CA PHE A 436 9.16 -0.58 17.62
C PHE A 436 9.79 -0.61 16.24
N ASN A 437 10.61 -1.62 15.90
CA ASN A 437 10.91 -1.88 14.49
C ASN A 437 9.60 -2.18 13.77
N ILE A 438 8.79 -3.14 14.24
CA ILE A 438 7.46 -3.39 13.68
C ILE A 438 6.53 -2.19 13.88
N GLY A 439 6.60 -1.41 14.97
CA GLY A 439 5.62 -0.40 15.39
C GLY A 439 5.90 1.03 14.98
N ALA A 440 7.15 1.45 14.82
CA ALA A 440 7.49 2.61 14.01
C ALA A 440 7.31 2.25 12.53
N ASP A 441 7.69 1.03 12.12
CA ASP A 441 7.29 0.49 10.84
C ASP A 441 5.78 0.27 10.75
N PHE A 442 4.95 0.27 11.81
CA PHE A 442 3.49 0.00 11.79
C PHE A 442 2.61 1.13 12.27
N PHE A 443 3.09 2.20 12.90
CA PHE A 443 2.31 3.39 13.24
C PHE A 443 2.66 4.57 12.33
N LEU A 444 3.94 4.72 11.96
CA LEU A 444 4.38 5.79 11.05
C LEU A 444 4.33 5.37 9.59
N TYR A 445 4.53 4.07 9.29
CA TYR A 445 4.66 3.62 7.90
C TYR A 445 3.77 2.43 7.49
N ASP A 446 3.57 1.38 8.29
CA ASP A 446 2.79 0.18 7.93
C ASP A 446 1.32 0.38 8.29
N LEU A 447 0.89 1.11 9.34
CA LEU A 447 -0.51 1.60 9.42
C LEU A 447 -0.78 2.50 8.22
N ALA A 448 0.17 3.39 7.92
CA ALA A 448 0.12 4.31 6.80
C ALA A 448 0.34 3.63 5.42
N ARG A 449 0.59 2.31 5.38
CA ARG A 449 0.68 1.47 4.16
C ARG A 449 -0.29 0.28 4.17
N LEU A 450 -0.95 -0.01 5.29
CA LEU A 450 -1.97 -1.03 5.46
C LEU A 450 -3.25 -0.56 4.79
N PRO A 451 -3.75 -1.27 3.76
CA PRO A 451 -4.93 -0.83 3.03
C PRO A 451 -6.18 -0.78 3.91
N GLY A 452 -6.64 0.44 4.16
CA GLY A 452 -7.60 0.81 5.22
C GLY A 452 -7.05 2.02 5.98
N PHE A 453 -5.91 1.87 6.65
CA PHE A 453 -5.22 2.94 7.39
C PHE A 453 -4.29 3.83 6.54
N CYS A 454 -3.76 3.33 5.42
CA CYS A 454 -3.06 4.18 4.44
C CYS A 454 -4.00 5.13 3.66
N TYR A 455 -5.30 4.86 3.70
CA TYR A 455 -6.39 5.73 3.26
C TYR A 455 -7.14 6.37 4.45
N LEU A 456 -6.80 6.03 5.69
CA LEU A 456 -7.30 6.65 6.92
C LEU A 456 -6.16 7.33 7.69
N THR A 457 -5.05 7.71 7.06
CA THR A 457 -4.05 8.54 7.75
C THR A 457 -3.77 9.77 6.90
N PRO A 458 -3.28 9.69 5.65
CA PRO A 458 -3.39 10.78 4.69
C PRO A 458 -4.85 11.07 4.42
N ALA A 459 -5.69 10.08 4.11
CA ALA A 459 -7.12 10.30 3.91
C ALA A 459 -7.98 10.28 5.18
N PHE A 460 -7.48 10.12 6.42
CA PHE A 460 -8.21 10.59 7.62
C PHE A 460 -7.78 12.01 8.00
N LEU A 461 -6.52 12.39 7.82
CA LEU A 461 -6.07 13.77 7.92
C LEU A 461 -6.59 14.61 6.76
N GLN A 462 -6.78 14.02 5.60
CA GLN A 462 -7.37 14.58 4.38
C GLN A 462 -8.86 14.29 4.30
N ILE A 463 -9.48 13.31 4.98
CA ILE A 463 -10.94 13.34 5.23
C ILE A 463 -11.24 14.32 6.35
N MET A 464 -10.40 14.54 7.37
CA MET A 464 -10.59 15.62 8.34
C MET A 464 -10.32 16.98 7.69
N ASN A 465 -9.30 17.10 6.86
CA ASN A 465 -9.03 18.32 6.09
C ASN A 465 -10.04 18.48 4.95
N ASP A 466 -10.47 17.46 4.20
CA ASP A 466 -11.47 17.53 3.11
C ASP A 466 -12.92 17.51 3.62
N VAL A 467 -13.27 16.87 4.73
CA VAL A 467 -14.58 17.10 5.39
C VAL A 467 -14.63 18.52 5.96
N VAL A 468 -13.48 19.18 6.14
CA VAL A 468 -13.40 20.62 6.43
C VAL A 468 -13.22 21.47 5.15
N TYR A 469 -12.60 20.96 4.08
CA TYR A 469 -12.14 21.70 2.89
C TYR A 469 -12.97 21.40 1.63
N LEU A 470 -13.43 20.17 1.38
CA LEU A 470 -14.48 19.83 0.40
C LEU A 470 -15.89 20.20 0.89
N ASN A 471 -16.12 20.38 2.19
CA ASN A 471 -17.33 21.04 2.68
C ASN A 471 -17.26 22.58 2.60
N ILE A 472 -16.10 23.17 2.25
CA ILE A 472 -15.90 24.63 2.19
C ILE A 472 -15.35 25.12 0.83
N SER A 473 -14.86 24.27 -0.09
CA SER A 473 -14.33 24.73 -1.38
C SER A 473 -14.21 23.66 -2.48
N GLY A 474 -14.56 24.02 -3.72
CA GLY A 474 -13.73 23.62 -4.87
C GLY A 474 -14.35 23.04 -6.15
N PHE A 475 -15.61 22.59 -6.21
CA PHE A 475 -16.23 22.22 -7.49
C PHE A 475 -17.26 23.28 -7.90
N LYS A 476 -17.02 23.97 -9.03
CA LYS A 476 -18.08 24.76 -9.67
C LYS A 476 -19.10 23.77 -10.25
N ASP A 477 -20.05 23.36 -9.43
CA ASP A 477 -21.22 22.57 -9.86
C ASP A 477 -21.93 23.31 -11.01
N THR A 478 -22.12 22.64 -12.15
CA THR A 478 -22.99 23.18 -13.21
C THR A 478 -24.45 23.18 -12.72
N ASP A 479 -25.32 24.00 -13.30
CA ASP A 479 -26.73 24.01 -12.88
C ASP A 479 -27.45 22.68 -13.19
N GLN A 480 -26.98 21.94 -14.20
CA GLN A 480 -27.42 20.57 -14.49
C GLN A 480 -27.00 19.59 -13.38
N ASP A 481 -25.79 19.72 -12.82
CA ASP A 481 -25.33 18.90 -11.70
C ASP A 481 -26.17 19.15 -10.44
N LYS A 482 -26.51 20.41 -10.17
CA LYS A 482 -27.39 20.79 -9.04
C LYS A 482 -28.81 20.28 -9.23
N ALA A 483 -29.36 20.37 -10.44
CA ALA A 483 -30.69 19.85 -10.76
C ALA A 483 -30.75 18.32 -10.61
N ARG A 484 -29.78 17.59 -11.18
CA ARG A 484 -29.67 16.14 -11.05
C ARG A 484 -29.52 15.71 -9.58
N ARG A 485 -28.66 16.38 -8.81
CA ARG A 485 -28.45 16.09 -7.38
C ARG A 485 -29.76 16.24 -6.61
N ARG A 486 -30.52 17.32 -6.85
CA ARG A 486 -31.84 17.53 -6.23
C ARG A 486 -32.84 16.43 -6.59
N ILE A 487 -32.90 16.01 -7.84
CA ILE A 487 -33.78 14.92 -8.29
C ILE A 487 -33.42 13.60 -7.61
N ASN A 488 -32.13 13.22 -7.63
CA ASN A 488 -31.67 11.96 -7.02
C ASN A 488 -31.93 11.93 -5.51
N ILE A 489 -31.67 13.04 -4.81
CA ILE A 489 -31.97 13.19 -3.39
C ILE A 489 -33.48 13.07 -3.15
N SER A 490 -34.31 13.74 -3.94
CA SER A 490 -35.78 13.69 -3.79
C SER A 490 -36.32 12.28 -3.96
N ILE A 491 -35.81 11.54 -4.96
CA ILE A 491 -36.16 10.14 -5.18
C ILE A 491 -35.75 9.28 -3.98
N MET A 492 -34.54 9.47 -3.44
CA MET A 492 -34.12 8.72 -2.24
C MET A 492 -34.94 9.04 -1.00
N VAL A 493 -35.35 10.30 -0.83
CA VAL A 493 -36.28 10.67 0.25
C VAL A 493 -37.62 9.95 0.08
N LEU A 494 -38.14 9.83 -1.15
CA LEU A 494 -39.37 9.07 -1.40
C LEU A 494 -39.20 7.58 -1.08
N VAL A 495 -38.07 6.97 -1.45
CA VAL A 495 -37.75 5.58 -1.09
C VAL A 495 -37.69 5.43 0.44
N ALA A 496 -37.06 6.37 1.14
CA ALA A 496 -36.97 6.35 2.60
C ALA A 496 -38.34 6.49 3.28
N LEU A 497 -39.20 7.38 2.78
CA LEU A 497 -40.56 7.53 3.26
C LEU A 497 -41.40 6.26 3.00
N ALA A 498 -41.25 5.64 1.84
CA ALA A 498 -41.90 4.37 1.53
C ALA A 498 -41.44 3.25 2.47
N SER A 499 -40.15 3.18 2.77
CA SER A 499 -39.61 2.23 3.76
C SER A 499 -40.14 2.47 5.15
N VAL A 500 -40.18 3.72 5.64
CA VAL A 500 -40.73 4.04 6.97
C VAL A 500 -42.23 3.74 7.04
N ALA A 501 -42.98 4.06 5.98
CA ALA A 501 -44.41 3.76 5.90
C ALA A 501 -44.67 2.26 5.89
N GLY A 502 -43.92 1.49 5.11
CA GLY A 502 -44.00 0.02 5.10
C GLY A 502 -43.62 -0.57 6.46
N PHE A 503 -42.54 -0.07 7.08
CA PHE A 503 -42.08 -0.53 8.39
C PHE A 503 -43.12 -0.32 9.49
N TYR A 504 -43.85 0.80 9.42
CA TYR A 504 -44.98 1.06 10.30
C TYR A 504 -46.18 0.14 9.99
N ALA A 505 -46.54 -0.01 8.71
CA ALA A 505 -47.68 -0.81 8.27
C ALA A 505 -47.56 -2.30 8.63
N ASP A 506 -46.35 -2.86 8.54
CA ASP A 506 -46.05 -4.25 8.89
C ASP A 506 -45.92 -4.45 10.43
N GLY A 507 -46.04 -3.37 11.22
CA GLY A 507 -45.99 -3.40 12.67
C GLY A 507 -44.59 -3.59 13.25
N TYR A 508 -43.52 -3.45 12.46
CA TYR A 508 -42.13 -3.64 12.91
C TYR A 508 -41.69 -2.62 13.95
N ILE A 509 -42.31 -1.43 13.99
CA ILE A 509 -42.03 -0.41 15.01
C ILE A 509 -42.27 -0.92 16.43
N TRP A 510 -43.17 -1.89 16.61
CA TRP A 510 -43.47 -2.50 17.91
C TRP A 510 -42.54 -3.66 18.27
N ARG A 511 -41.65 -4.04 17.34
CA ARG A 511 -40.64 -5.09 17.48
C ARG A 511 -39.23 -4.57 17.20
N SER A 512 -39.05 -3.24 17.22
CA SER A 512 -37.84 -2.61 16.74
C SER A 512 -36.65 -2.95 17.64
N ASN A 513 -35.51 -3.17 17.00
CA ASN A 513 -34.24 -3.41 17.68
C ASN A 513 -33.35 -2.21 17.39
N LEU A 514 -32.86 -1.54 18.44
CA LEU A 514 -32.02 -0.34 18.32
C LEU A 514 -30.86 -0.54 17.34
N LEU A 515 -30.25 -1.75 17.33
CA LEU A 515 -29.13 -2.04 16.46
C LEU A 515 -29.55 -2.15 14.99
N PHE A 516 -30.73 -2.70 14.70
CA PHE A 516 -31.30 -2.69 13.36
C PHE A 516 -31.68 -1.26 12.93
N ASP A 517 -32.36 -0.52 13.80
CA ASP A 517 -32.85 0.83 13.49
C ASP A 517 -31.69 1.78 13.16
N LEU A 518 -30.61 1.76 13.96
CA LEU A 518 -29.40 2.53 13.69
C LEU A 518 -28.70 2.10 12.39
N SER A 519 -28.69 0.80 12.09
CA SER A 519 -28.10 0.27 10.85
C SER A 519 -28.90 0.69 9.61
N PHE A 520 -30.23 0.71 9.73
CA PHE A 520 -31.12 1.14 8.68
C PHE A 520 -31.02 2.66 8.43
N LEU A 521 -30.92 3.46 9.50
CA LEU A 521 -30.62 4.90 9.41
C LEU A 521 -29.26 5.18 8.78
N LEU A 522 -28.23 4.38 9.11
CA LEU A 522 -26.93 4.48 8.47
C LEU A 522 -27.02 4.16 6.97
N ALA A 523 -27.77 3.13 6.58
CA ALA A 523 -28.00 2.82 5.18
C ALA A 523 -28.71 3.97 4.44
N PHE A 524 -29.68 4.65 5.08
CA PHE A 524 -30.26 5.87 4.52
C PHE A 524 -29.25 6.99 4.33
N ALA A 525 -28.43 7.27 5.33
CA ALA A 525 -27.39 8.29 5.22
C ALA A 525 -26.41 7.98 4.08
N LEU A 526 -25.97 6.73 3.97
CA LEU A 526 -25.11 6.27 2.88
C LEU A 526 -25.80 6.33 1.51
N GLY A 527 -27.07 5.94 1.43
CA GLY A 527 -27.88 6.04 0.21
C GLY A 527 -28.08 7.49 -0.25
N MET A 528 -28.27 8.42 0.69
CA MET A 528 -28.36 9.86 0.40
C MET A 528 -27.04 10.43 -0.11
N ILE A 529 -25.92 10.05 0.51
CA ILE A 529 -24.57 10.43 0.04
C ILE A 529 -24.31 9.86 -1.36
N ALA A 530 -24.67 8.60 -1.58
CA ALA A 530 -24.53 7.94 -2.87
C ALA A 530 -25.35 8.66 -3.95
N ALA A 531 -26.63 8.92 -3.70
CA ALA A 531 -27.52 9.64 -4.62
C ALA A 531 -27.04 11.06 -4.92
N ALA A 532 -26.50 11.77 -3.91
CA ALA A 532 -25.94 13.10 -4.08
C ALA A 532 -24.68 13.12 -4.98
N ARG A 533 -23.91 12.03 -4.96
CA ARG A 533 -22.67 11.85 -5.72
C ARG A 533 -22.88 11.19 -7.09
N MET A 534 -23.97 10.45 -7.28
CA MET A 534 -24.27 9.77 -8.53
C MET A 534 -24.40 10.78 -9.67
N LYS A 535 -23.53 10.65 -10.68
CA LYS A 535 -23.54 11.49 -11.88
C LYS A 535 -24.54 11.05 -12.95
N THR A 536 -25.37 10.04 -12.67
CA THR A 536 -26.31 9.45 -13.63
C THR A 536 -27.76 9.87 -13.32
N PHE A 537 -28.58 10.05 -14.37
CA PHE A 537 -30.05 10.17 -14.26
C PHE A 537 -30.74 8.80 -14.11
N HIS A 538 -29.96 7.72 -14.14
CA HIS A 538 -30.44 6.35 -14.18
C HIS A 538 -30.71 5.74 -12.80
N LEU A 539 -30.78 6.56 -11.74
CA LEU A 539 -31.18 6.11 -10.41
C LEU A 539 -32.58 5.48 -10.44
N VAL A 540 -33.52 6.04 -11.20
CA VAL A 540 -34.86 5.46 -11.37
C VAL A 540 -34.81 4.06 -11.99
N ALA A 541 -33.95 3.84 -12.99
CA ALA A 541 -33.79 2.54 -13.63
C ALA A 541 -33.24 1.50 -12.64
N LEU A 542 -32.27 1.91 -11.82
CA LEU A 542 -31.74 1.06 -10.75
C LEU A 542 -32.81 0.67 -9.75
N LEU A 543 -33.54 1.66 -9.24
CA LEU A 543 -34.58 1.46 -8.24
C LEU A 543 -35.74 0.62 -8.79
N SER A 544 -36.15 0.85 -10.03
CA SER A 544 -37.23 0.09 -10.68
C SER A 544 -36.83 -1.37 -10.94
N SER A 545 -35.61 -1.59 -11.43
CA SER A 545 -35.09 -2.95 -11.63
C SER A 545 -34.89 -3.67 -10.28
N SER A 546 -34.43 -2.96 -9.25
CA SER A 546 -34.30 -3.51 -7.90
C SER A 546 -35.67 -3.94 -7.37
N ALA A 547 -36.67 -3.06 -7.47
CA ALA A 547 -38.03 -3.34 -7.00
C ALA A 547 -38.65 -4.55 -7.71
N LEU A 548 -38.48 -4.65 -9.04
CA LEU A 548 -38.97 -5.77 -9.82
C LEU A 548 -38.32 -7.10 -9.42
N VAL A 549 -36.98 -7.13 -9.36
CA VAL A 549 -36.24 -8.36 -9.05
C VAL A 549 -36.51 -8.79 -7.61
N SER A 550 -36.49 -7.87 -6.65
CA SER A 550 -36.79 -8.21 -5.26
C SER A 550 -38.23 -8.68 -5.09
N ALA A 551 -39.21 -8.03 -5.73
CA ALA A 551 -40.61 -8.46 -5.62
C ALA A 551 -40.80 -9.89 -6.14
N VAL A 552 -40.22 -10.24 -7.29
CA VAL A 552 -40.32 -11.59 -7.85
C VAL A 552 -39.56 -12.61 -7.00
N ALA A 553 -38.31 -12.31 -6.62
CA ALA A 553 -37.47 -13.23 -5.86
C ALA A 553 -38.06 -13.51 -4.47
N GLU A 554 -38.49 -12.47 -3.76
CA GLU A 554 -39.08 -12.62 -2.43
C GLU A 554 -40.44 -13.30 -2.47
N HIS A 555 -41.28 -13.02 -3.47
CA HIS A 555 -42.57 -13.71 -3.63
C HIS A 555 -42.38 -15.21 -3.84
N ILE A 556 -41.44 -15.62 -4.72
CA ILE A 556 -41.17 -17.05 -4.97
C ILE A 556 -40.57 -17.73 -3.74
N ASN A 557 -39.66 -17.07 -3.02
CA ASN A 557 -39.05 -17.65 -1.82
C ASN A 557 -40.06 -17.78 -0.66
N THR A 558 -40.95 -16.80 -0.49
CA THR A 558 -41.99 -16.82 0.55
C THR A 558 -43.11 -17.80 0.24
N SER A 559 -43.59 -17.85 -1.01
CA SER A 559 -44.60 -18.81 -1.46
C SER A 559 -44.13 -20.27 -1.35
N SER A 560 -42.82 -20.49 -1.52
CA SER A 560 -42.17 -21.80 -1.35
C SER A 560 -41.86 -22.15 0.11
N GLY A 561 -42.12 -21.24 1.06
CA GLY A 561 -41.89 -21.45 2.48
C GLY A 561 -40.41 -21.51 2.89
N LEU A 562 -39.51 -20.96 2.07
CA LEU A 562 -38.08 -20.87 2.36
C LEU A 562 -37.77 -19.71 3.32
N LEU A 563 -38.55 -18.63 3.19
CA LEU A 563 -38.48 -17.40 3.99
C LEU A 563 -39.90 -17.02 4.44
N ARG A 564 -40.06 -16.48 5.65
CA ARG A 564 -41.34 -15.93 6.12
C ARG A 564 -41.12 -14.58 6.78
N TYR A 565 -41.86 -13.57 6.34
CA TYR A 565 -41.88 -12.27 6.98
C TYR A 565 -42.87 -12.24 8.15
N THR A 566 -42.50 -11.52 9.20
CA THR A 566 -43.38 -11.16 10.30
C THR A 566 -44.23 -9.97 9.85
N GLY A 567 -45.55 -9.98 10.06
CA GLY A 567 -46.42 -8.82 9.79
C GLY A 567 -47.17 -8.83 8.47
N SER A 568 -46.59 -9.37 7.39
CA SER A 568 -47.27 -9.53 6.08
C SER A 568 -47.13 -10.97 5.57
N PRO A 569 -48.19 -11.56 4.97
CA PRO A 569 -48.13 -12.90 4.39
C PRO A 569 -47.37 -12.99 3.07
N ASP A 570 -47.09 -11.85 2.42
CA ASP A 570 -46.39 -11.73 1.13
C ASP A 570 -45.47 -10.48 1.14
N VAL A 571 -44.76 -10.24 0.04
CA VAL A 571 -43.80 -9.13 -0.12
C VAL A 571 -44.44 -7.79 0.22
N SER A 572 -43.89 -7.10 1.23
CA SER A 572 -44.41 -5.82 1.70
C SER A 572 -43.70 -4.62 1.05
N LEU A 573 -44.28 -3.43 1.24
CA LEU A 573 -43.67 -2.17 0.81
C LEU A 573 -42.30 -1.94 1.47
N PHE A 574 -42.13 -2.38 2.72
CA PHE A 574 -40.85 -2.29 3.43
C PHE A 574 -39.76 -3.13 2.75
N VAL A 575 -40.08 -4.37 2.39
CA VAL A 575 -39.13 -5.28 1.73
C VAL A 575 -38.64 -4.69 0.40
N VAL A 576 -39.57 -4.27 -0.47
CA VAL A 576 -39.23 -3.72 -1.79
C VAL A 576 -38.41 -2.44 -1.68
N SER A 577 -38.85 -1.49 -0.83
CA SER A 577 -38.14 -0.22 -0.65
C SER A 577 -36.81 -0.38 0.08
N GLY A 578 -36.69 -1.37 0.97
CA GLY A 578 -35.44 -1.75 1.63
C GLY A 578 -34.41 -2.29 0.62
N TRP A 579 -34.82 -3.18 -0.28
CA TRP A 579 -33.96 -3.67 -1.37
C TRP A 579 -33.48 -2.53 -2.27
N MET A 580 -34.39 -1.61 -2.64
CA MET A 580 -34.06 -0.41 -3.42
C MET A 580 -32.97 0.43 -2.74
N LEU A 581 -33.10 0.68 -1.43
CA LEU A 581 -32.11 1.40 -0.64
C LEU A 581 -30.75 0.68 -0.61
N MET A 582 -30.76 -0.62 -0.29
CA MET A 582 -29.53 -1.40 -0.17
C MET A 582 -28.79 -1.51 -1.49
N MET A 583 -29.51 -1.60 -2.61
CA MET A 583 -28.89 -1.66 -3.93
C MET A 583 -28.11 -0.37 -4.27
N VAL A 584 -28.62 0.79 -3.85
CA VAL A 584 -27.89 2.07 -3.99
C VAL A 584 -26.61 2.07 -3.15
N VAL A 585 -26.68 1.57 -1.91
CA VAL A 585 -25.51 1.43 -1.02
C VAL A 585 -24.49 0.45 -1.61
N ILE A 586 -24.95 -0.69 -2.12
CA ILE A 586 -24.10 -1.72 -2.74
C ILE A 586 -23.33 -1.14 -3.93
N ILE A 587 -24.00 -0.46 -4.85
CA ILE A 587 -23.31 0.14 -6.01
C ILE A 587 -22.27 1.18 -5.59
N TYR A 588 -22.60 2.02 -4.61
CA TYR A 588 -21.68 3.04 -4.12
C TYR A 588 -20.41 2.43 -3.51
N LEU A 589 -20.57 1.43 -2.64
CA LEU A 589 -19.45 0.73 -2.02
C LEU A 589 -18.68 -0.14 -3.03
N SER A 590 -19.35 -0.75 -4.01
CA SER A 590 -18.70 -1.51 -5.07
C SER A 590 -17.86 -0.62 -5.99
N ASP A 591 -18.28 0.61 -6.28
CA ASP A 591 -17.48 1.58 -7.04
C ASP A 591 -16.20 1.95 -6.29
N PHE A 592 -16.32 2.21 -4.97
CA PHE A 592 -15.17 2.45 -4.11
C PHE A 592 -14.20 1.25 -4.09
N LEU A 593 -14.73 0.04 -3.85
CA LEU A 593 -13.92 -1.17 -3.80
C LEU A 593 -13.26 -1.50 -5.15
N THR A 594 -13.93 -1.23 -6.27
CA THR A 594 -13.38 -1.45 -7.62
C THR A 594 -12.15 -0.59 -7.86
N LYS A 595 -12.20 0.70 -7.47
CA LYS A 595 -11.05 1.60 -7.57
C LYS A 595 -9.89 1.12 -6.72
N TRP A 596 -10.18 0.71 -5.49
CA TRP A 596 -9.18 0.20 -4.57
C TRP A 596 -8.52 -1.10 -5.09
N LEU A 597 -9.30 -2.06 -5.59
CA LEU A 597 -8.78 -3.29 -6.21
C LEU A 597 -7.94 -3.01 -7.46
N SER A 598 -8.33 -2.02 -8.26
CA SER A 598 -7.57 -1.59 -9.44
C SER A 598 -6.18 -1.06 -9.05
N LEU A 599 -6.09 -0.28 -7.97
CA LEU A 599 -4.83 0.28 -7.44
C LEU A 599 -3.91 -0.80 -6.88
N LEU A 600 -4.47 -1.86 -6.27
CA LEU A 600 -3.68 -2.99 -5.77
C LEU A 600 -3.06 -3.84 -6.90
N GLY A 601 -3.60 -3.76 -8.11
CA GLY A 601 -3.10 -4.50 -9.27
C GLY A 601 -3.26 -6.02 -9.19
N ILE A 602 -4.09 -6.52 -8.26
CA ILE A 602 -4.30 -7.96 -7.98
C ILE A 602 -4.72 -8.72 -9.25
N PHE A 603 -5.56 -8.11 -10.08
CA PHE A 603 -6.14 -8.75 -11.26
C PHE A 603 -5.48 -8.33 -12.58
N LYS A 604 -4.33 -7.65 -12.56
CA LYS A 604 -3.66 -7.13 -13.78
C LYS A 604 -3.41 -8.22 -14.84
N LYS A 605 -3.05 -9.44 -14.42
CA LYS A 605 -2.86 -10.61 -15.31
C LYS A 605 -4.11 -11.47 -15.51
N LEU A 606 -5.22 -11.17 -14.83
CA LEU A 606 -6.47 -11.95 -14.85
C LEU A 606 -7.61 -11.25 -15.58
N GLN A 607 -7.34 -10.19 -16.34
CA GLN A 607 -8.35 -9.41 -17.10
C GLN A 607 -9.14 -10.23 -18.13
N ARG A 608 -8.70 -11.45 -18.48
CA ARG A 608 -9.45 -12.37 -19.35
C ARG A 608 -10.45 -13.25 -18.58
N TRP A 609 -10.41 -13.25 -17.25
CA TRP A 609 -11.19 -14.11 -16.37
C TRP A 609 -12.33 -13.35 -15.69
N ASN A 610 -13.00 -12.46 -16.42
CA ASN A 610 -14.03 -11.56 -15.87
C ASN A 610 -15.20 -12.28 -15.19
N ASN A 611 -15.50 -13.51 -15.63
CA ASN A 611 -16.58 -14.33 -15.08
C ASN A 611 -16.18 -15.09 -13.81
N LEU A 612 -14.90 -15.09 -13.43
CA LEU A 612 -14.40 -15.86 -12.28
C LEU A 612 -15.17 -15.55 -10.97
N PRO A 613 -15.49 -14.27 -10.63
CA PRO A 613 -16.28 -13.97 -9.44
C PRO A 613 -17.69 -14.59 -9.49
N VAL A 614 -18.36 -14.56 -10.65
CA VAL A 614 -19.69 -15.16 -10.81
C VAL A 614 -19.65 -16.67 -10.68
N PHE A 615 -18.68 -17.33 -11.33
CA PHE A 615 -18.51 -18.78 -11.19
C PHE A 615 -18.23 -19.19 -9.75
N LEU A 616 -17.39 -18.43 -9.03
CA LEU A 616 -17.10 -18.68 -7.63
C LEU A 616 -18.36 -18.52 -6.76
N ALA A 617 -19.11 -17.43 -6.94
CA ALA A 617 -20.35 -17.20 -6.21
C ALA A 617 -21.39 -18.30 -6.48
N LEU A 618 -21.57 -18.73 -7.73
CA LEU A 618 -22.49 -19.80 -8.10
C LEU A 618 -22.07 -21.15 -7.52
N ALA A 619 -20.78 -21.48 -7.55
CA ALA A 619 -20.27 -22.72 -6.98
C ALA A 619 -20.49 -22.77 -5.46
N ILE A 620 -20.22 -21.65 -4.76
CA ILE A 620 -20.44 -21.54 -3.32
C ILE A 620 -21.94 -21.56 -3.01
N PHE A 621 -22.77 -20.83 -3.75
CA PHE A 621 -24.23 -20.84 -3.60
C PHE A 621 -24.82 -22.24 -3.77
N ALA A 622 -24.43 -22.97 -4.82
CA ALA A 622 -24.88 -24.34 -5.05
C ALA A 622 -24.43 -25.29 -3.93
N ALA A 623 -23.21 -25.14 -3.41
CA ALA A 623 -22.73 -25.92 -2.28
C ALA A 623 -23.57 -25.68 -1.03
N PHE A 624 -23.83 -24.41 -0.67
CA PHE A 624 -24.66 -24.08 0.50
C PHE A 624 -26.13 -24.46 0.33
N MET A 625 -26.67 -24.40 -0.89
CA MET A 625 -28.02 -24.93 -1.20
C MET A 625 -28.14 -26.41 -0.84
N VAL A 626 -27.11 -27.21 -1.12
CA VAL A 626 -27.05 -28.63 -0.75
C VAL A 626 -26.82 -28.78 0.76
N TRP A 627 -25.82 -28.09 1.30
CA TRP A 627 -25.35 -28.28 2.68
C TRP A 627 -26.35 -27.80 3.74
N GLU A 628 -27.04 -26.69 3.52
CA GLU A 628 -28.08 -26.19 4.43
C GLU A 628 -29.44 -26.91 4.26
N GLY A 629 -29.57 -27.78 3.25
CA GLY A 629 -30.77 -28.57 2.98
C GLY A 629 -31.83 -27.86 2.14
N TYR A 630 -31.61 -26.61 1.73
CA TYR A 630 -32.55 -25.82 0.93
C TYR A 630 -32.85 -26.43 -0.44
N LEU A 631 -31.90 -27.15 -1.04
CA LEU A 631 -32.12 -27.85 -2.31
C LEU A 631 -33.22 -28.93 -2.22
N ALA A 632 -33.39 -29.56 -1.05
CA ALA A 632 -34.38 -30.63 -0.86
C ALA A 632 -35.82 -30.10 -0.77
N ILE A 633 -35.99 -28.82 -0.37
CA ILE A 633 -37.28 -28.14 -0.22
C ILE A 633 -37.58 -27.16 -1.35
N ALA A 634 -36.58 -26.80 -2.16
CA ALA A 634 -36.75 -25.90 -3.30
C ALA A 634 -37.67 -26.51 -4.36
N ASN A 635 -38.78 -25.83 -4.66
CA ASN A 635 -39.69 -26.22 -5.73
C ASN A 635 -39.11 -25.84 -7.11
N ARG A 636 -39.81 -26.20 -8.19
CA ARG A 636 -39.38 -25.91 -9.57
C ARG A 636 -39.24 -24.41 -9.84
N GLU A 637 -40.04 -23.58 -9.20
CA GLU A 637 -40.04 -22.12 -9.39
C GLU A 637 -38.79 -21.48 -8.79
N VAL A 638 -38.39 -21.91 -7.58
CA VAL A 638 -37.15 -21.49 -6.92
C VAL A 638 -35.92 -21.87 -7.76
N LEU A 639 -35.89 -23.09 -8.28
CA LEU A 639 -34.80 -23.55 -9.14
C LEU A 639 -34.74 -22.76 -10.45
N ALA A 640 -35.91 -22.48 -11.06
CA ALA A 640 -36.00 -21.68 -12.27
C ALA A 640 -35.54 -20.23 -12.04
N LEU A 641 -35.93 -19.62 -10.91
CA LEU A 641 -35.51 -18.28 -10.49
C LEU A 641 -33.98 -18.18 -10.42
N TYR A 642 -33.34 -19.04 -9.62
CA TYR A 642 -31.89 -18.96 -9.43
C TYR A 642 -31.10 -19.37 -10.70
N ALA A 643 -31.62 -20.29 -11.51
CA ALA A 643 -31.03 -20.61 -12.82
C ALA A 643 -31.09 -19.40 -13.77
N PHE A 644 -32.21 -18.68 -13.79
CA PHE A 644 -32.37 -17.46 -14.58
C PHE A 644 -31.42 -16.36 -14.12
N MET A 645 -31.31 -16.13 -12.81
CA MET A 645 -30.37 -15.17 -12.22
C MET A 645 -28.91 -15.53 -12.51
N ALA A 646 -28.55 -16.82 -12.47
CA ALA A 646 -27.22 -17.29 -12.85
C ALA A 646 -26.89 -16.97 -14.31
N ALA A 647 -27.84 -17.21 -15.23
CA ALA A 647 -27.67 -16.90 -16.65
C ALA A 647 -27.47 -15.41 -16.90
N LEU A 648 -28.28 -14.55 -16.25
CA LEU A 648 -28.15 -13.11 -16.36
C LEU A 648 -26.84 -12.59 -15.74
N GLY A 649 -26.41 -13.13 -14.61
CA GLY A 649 -25.13 -12.77 -14.00
C GLY A 649 -23.91 -13.16 -14.85
N LEU A 650 -23.95 -14.33 -15.49
CA LEU A 650 -22.92 -14.73 -16.45
C LEU A 650 -22.92 -13.80 -17.67
N LEU A 651 -24.09 -13.46 -18.22
CA LEU A 651 -24.19 -12.52 -19.34
C LEU A 651 -23.58 -11.16 -18.98
N TYR A 652 -23.95 -10.61 -17.83
CA TYR A 652 -23.44 -9.31 -17.36
C TYR A 652 -21.93 -9.34 -17.12
N SER A 653 -21.42 -10.37 -16.44
CA SER A 653 -20.00 -10.44 -16.08
C SER A 653 -19.05 -10.48 -17.28
N THR A 654 -19.46 -11.09 -18.40
CA THR A 654 -18.65 -11.12 -19.64
C THR A 654 -18.34 -9.75 -20.20
N LYS A 655 -19.18 -8.75 -19.91
CA LYS A 655 -19.09 -7.39 -20.45
C LYS A 655 -18.31 -6.43 -19.56
N HIS A 656 -17.97 -6.83 -18.33
CA HIS A 656 -17.40 -5.95 -17.31
C HIS A 656 -16.08 -6.49 -16.77
N SER A 657 -15.29 -5.61 -16.14
CA SER A 657 -13.98 -6.01 -15.61
C SER A 657 -14.12 -6.95 -14.39
N ILE A 658 -13.09 -7.75 -14.19
CA ILE A 658 -12.98 -8.65 -13.04
C ILE A 658 -13.02 -7.90 -11.70
N GLU A 659 -12.46 -6.69 -11.60
CA GLU A 659 -12.51 -5.85 -10.40
C GLU A 659 -13.95 -5.44 -10.07
N TRP A 660 -14.73 -5.06 -11.08
CA TRP A 660 -16.13 -4.68 -10.91
C TRP A 660 -16.97 -5.88 -10.46
N ASN A 661 -16.83 -7.02 -11.13
CA ASN A 661 -17.55 -8.24 -10.78
C ASN A 661 -17.18 -8.75 -9.37
N ALA A 662 -15.89 -8.70 -9.00
CA ALA A 662 -15.43 -9.06 -7.67
C ALA A 662 -15.98 -8.09 -6.60
N SER A 663 -16.03 -6.80 -6.91
CA SER A 663 -16.56 -5.79 -5.98
C SER A 663 -18.06 -5.91 -5.77
N LEU A 664 -18.83 -6.18 -6.82
CA LEU A 664 -20.26 -6.45 -6.70
C LEU A 664 -20.49 -7.69 -5.82
N MET A 665 -19.77 -8.78 -6.07
CA MET A 665 -19.89 -10.01 -5.28
C MET A 665 -19.62 -9.76 -3.80
N VAL A 666 -18.45 -9.18 -3.47
CA VAL A 666 -18.01 -9.00 -2.08
C VAL A 666 -18.93 -8.05 -1.31
N VAL A 667 -19.26 -6.90 -1.90
CA VAL A 667 -20.12 -5.90 -1.23
C VAL A 667 -21.54 -6.43 -1.05
N SER A 668 -22.10 -7.11 -2.05
CA SER A 668 -23.46 -7.66 -1.94
C SER A 668 -23.56 -8.72 -0.86
N ILE A 669 -22.59 -9.63 -0.78
CA ILE A 669 -22.52 -10.66 0.27
C ILE A 669 -22.36 -10.02 1.66
N ALA A 670 -21.51 -9.00 1.78
CA ALA A 670 -21.26 -8.35 3.07
C ALA A 670 -22.47 -7.53 3.57
N ILE A 671 -23.01 -6.65 2.72
CA ILE A 671 -24.17 -5.82 3.07
C ILE A 671 -25.42 -6.68 3.22
N GLY A 672 -25.64 -7.61 2.31
CA GLY A 672 -26.75 -8.55 2.36
C GLY A 672 -26.69 -9.41 3.61
N GLY A 673 -25.57 -10.09 3.87
CA GLY A 673 -25.42 -10.94 5.05
C GLY A 673 -25.57 -10.18 6.37
N TYR A 674 -25.12 -8.94 6.42
CA TYR A 674 -25.34 -8.08 7.58
C TYR A 674 -26.83 -7.76 7.78
N MET A 675 -27.55 -7.39 6.72
CA MET A 675 -28.99 -7.09 6.80
C MET A 675 -29.81 -8.34 7.13
N GLU A 676 -29.49 -9.48 6.51
CA GLU A 676 -30.10 -10.78 6.79
C GLU A 676 -29.95 -11.19 8.25
N LEU A 677 -28.76 -10.99 8.82
CA LEU A 677 -28.48 -11.30 10.22
C LEU A 677 -29.29 -10.39 11.15
N LEU A 678 -29.27 -9.08 10.93
CA LEU A 678 -29.94 -8.14 11.82
C LEU A 678 -31.46 -8.26 11.75
N GLY A 679 -32.03 -8.43 10.56
CA GLY A 679 -33.46 -8.57 10.38
C GLY A 679 -34.00 -9.86 10.99
N SER A 680 -33.29 -10.97 10.82
CA SER A 680 -33.63 -12.24 11.47
C SER A 680 -33.51 -12.16 13.00
N LEU A 681 -32.42 -11.58 13.54
CA LEU A 681 -32.25 -11.38 14.99
C LEU A 681 -33.29 -10.42 15.60
N ALA A 682 -33.75 -9.42 14.85
CA ALA A 682 -34.86 -8.55 15.25
C ALA A 682 -36.23 -9.23 15.11
N GLY A 683 -36.30 -10.42 14.51
CA GLY A 683 -37.53 -11.19 14.32
C GLY A 683 -38.42 -10.66 13.20
N PHE A 684 -37.87 -9.91 12.24
CA PHE A 684 -38.62 -9.40 11.09
C PHE A 684 -38.88 -10.46 10.03
N TRP A 685 -37.97 -11.42 9.90
CA TRP A 685 -38.18 -12.62 9.09
C TRP A 685 -37.53 -13.84 9.74
N GLN A 686 -37.98 -15.01 9.31
CA GLN A 686 -37.49 -16.30 9.75
C GLN A 686 -37.30 -17.22 8.55
N TYR A 687 -36.22 -17.99 8.57
CA TYR A 687 -35.95 -18.99 7.55
C TYR A 687 -36.59 -20.34 7.89
N HIS A 688 -36.76 -21.20 6.90
CA HIS A 688 -37.40 -22.51 7.04
C HIS A 688 -36.88 -23.35 8.21
N PHE A 689 -35.56 -23.39 8.38
CA PHE A 689 -34.88 -24.19 9.40
C PHE A 689 -34.61 -23.43 10.70
N MET A 690 -35.16 -22.21 10.84
CA MET A 690 -35.08 -21.36 12.04
C MET A 690 -33.65 -20.95 12.46
N GLU A 691 -32.67 -21.01 11.57
CA GLU A 691 -31.36 -20.39 11.81
C GLU A 691 -31.45 -18.86 11.93
N PRO A 692 -30.58 -18.24 12.74
CA PRO A 692 -30.39 -16.80 12.71
C PRO A 692 -29.89 -16.25 11.37
N LEU A 693 -29.07 -17.01 10.63
CA LEU A 693 -28.55 -16.59 9.32
C LEU A 693 -28.40 -17.79 8.37
N ALA A 694 -29.09 -17.73 7.23
CA ALA A 694 -28.98 -18.74 6.16
C ALA A 694 -28.01 -18.27 5.07
N MET A 695 -26.90 -18.98 4.88
CA MET A 695 -25.85 -18.59 3.93
C MET A 695 -26.32 -18.61 2.47
N VAL A 696 -27.27 -19.48 2.13
CA VAL A 696 -27.94 -19.47 0.81
C VAL A 696 -28.51 -18.10 0.50
N PHE A 697 -29.23 -17.48 1.44
CA PHE A 697 -29.83 -16.16 1.24
C PHE A 697 -28.74 -15.08 1.18
N VAL A 698 -27.73 -15.13 2.06
CA VAL A 698 -26.58 -14.22 1.98
C VAL A 698 -25.90 -14.23 0.61
N LEU A 699 -25.71 -15.41 0.02
CA LEU A 699 -25.08 -15.57 -1.30
C LEU A 699 -26.02 -15.16 -2.44
N SER A 700 -27.34 -15.28 -2.25
CA SER A 700 -28.34 -14.87 -3.24
C SER A 700 -28.31 -13.36 -3.51
N TRP A 701 -27.87 -12.54 -2.55
CA TRP A 701 -27.68 -11.09 -2.74
C TRP A 701 -26.74 -10.76 -3.89
N ALA A 702 -25.67 -11.53 -4.09
CA ALA A 702 -24.77 -11.35 -5.24
C ALA A 702 -25.48 -11.67 -6.57
N LEU A 703 -26.28 -12.75 -6.60
CA LEU A 703 -27.06 -13.14 -7.78
C LEU A 703 -28.14 -12.10 -8.11
N ASN A 704 -28.84 -11.59 -7.09
CA ASN A 704 -29.82 -10.50 -7.20
C ASN A 704 -29.16 -9.25 -7.78
N THR A 705 -28.01 -8.86 -7.23
CA THR A 705 -27.29 -7.67 -7.67
C THR A 705 -26.88 -7.78 -9.13
N TRP A 706 -26.29 -8.89 -9.56
CA TRP A 706 -25.95 -9.07 -10.98
C TRP A 706 -27.18 -9.10 -11.88
N THR A 707 -28.28 -9.71 -11.44
CA THR A 707 -29.54 -9.76 -12.19
C THR A 707 -30.09 -8.35 -12.42
N ILE A 708 -30.15 -7.53 -11.37
CA ILE A 708 -30.58 -6.13 -11.43
C ILE A 708 -29.72 -5.35 -12.43
N HIS A 709 -28.39 -5.47 -12.32
CA HIS A 709 -27.49 -4.79 -13.23
C HIS A 709 -27.61 -5.27 -14.68
N CYS A 710 -27.86 -6.57 -14.88
CA CYS A 710 -28.07 -7.15 -16.19
C CYS A 710 -29.34 -6.61 -16.87
N ILE A 711 -30.45 -6.54 -16.14
CA ILE A 711 -31.72 -6.00 -16.66
C ILE A 711 -31.53 -4.53 -17.09
N ILE A 712 -30.85 -3.73 -16.28
CA ILE A 712 -30.53 -2.33 -16.59
C ILE A 712 -29.62 -2.22 -17.81
N TYR A 713 -28.64 -3.12 -17.93
CA TYR A 713 -27.75 -3.19 -19.09
C TYR A 713 -28.51 -3.54 -20.38
N LEU A 714 -29.48 -4.46 -20.31
CA LEU A 714 -30.30 -4.87 -21.46
C LEU A 714 -31.18 -3.75 -22.01
N ILE A 715 -31.56 -2.77 -21.18
CA ILE A 715 -32.28 -1.55 -21.62
C ILE A 715 -31.34 -0.42 -22.06
N GLY A 716 -30.04 -0.70 -22.23
CA GLY A 716 -29.04 0.22 -22.78
C GLY A 716 -28.36 1.13 -21.75
N ILE A 717 -28.50 0.85 -20.45
CA ILE A 717 -27.89 1.63 -19.38
C ILE A 717 -26.74 0.83 -18.74
N ASP A 718 -25.51 1.30 -18.91
CA ASP A 718 -24.34 0.62 -18.34
C ASP A 718 -23.93 1.23 -16.98
N LEU A 719 -24.30 0.54 -15.90
CA LEU A 719 -23.86 0.86 -14.54
C LEU A 719 -22.52 0.18 -14.16
N GLY A 720 -21.89 -0.60 -15.03
CA GLY A 720 -20.57 -1.18 -14.80
C GLY A 720 -19.43 -0.40 -15.46
N ALA A 721 -19.73 0.54 -16.35
CA ALA A 721 -18.79 1.50 -16.95
C ALA A 721 -18.28 2.55 -15.94
N TYR A 722 -17.71 2.10 -14.82
CA TYR A 722 -17.32 2.94 -13.70
C TYR A 722 -16.32 4.04 -14.08
N LYS A 723 -15.47 3.81 -15.09
CA LYS A 723 -14.52 4.80 -15.62
C LYS A 723 -15.23 5.97 -16.33
N ASP A 724 -16.32 5.68 -17.04
CA ASP A 724 -17.08 6.65 -17.82
C ASP A 724 -18.10 7.43 -16.95
N ARG A 725 -18.46 6.90 -15.77
CA ARG A 725 -19.32 7.63 -14.81
C ARG A 725 -18.67 8.86 -14.19
N TYR A 726 -17.34 8.95 -14.19
CA TYR A 726 -16.61 10.08 -13.60
C TYR A 726 -16.16 11.13 -14.62
N LEU A 727 -16.09 10.76 -15.89
CA LEU A 727 -15.75 11.64 -17.00
C LEU A 727 -17.04 12.19 -17.62
N LEU A 728 -17.22 13.50 -17.60
CA LEU A 728 -18.13 14.12 -18.56
C LEU A 728 -17.55 13.80 -19.94
N ARG A 729 -18.31 13.11 -20.79
CA ARG A 729 -18.06 13.15 -22.24
C ARG A 729 -17.97 14.63 -22.60
N SER A 730 -16.83 15.05 -23.14
CA SER A 730 -16.77 16.29 -23.91
C SER A 730 -17.84 16.17 -24.98
N VAL A 731 -18.93 16.91 -24.83
CA VAL A 731 -19.93 17.06 -25.87
C VAL A 731 -19.19 17.77 -27.01
N SER A 732 -18.84 17.01 -28.03
CA SER A 732 -18.53 17.56 -29.34
C SER A 732 -19.86 18.01 -29.92
N HIS A 733 -20.09 19.32 -29.89
CA HIS A 733 -20.86 20.05 -30.89
C HIS A 733 -20.28 21.44 -31.04
#